data_AF-A0A941S0C8-F1
#
_entry.id   AF-A0A941S0C8-F1
#
_cell.length_a   1.000
_cell.length_b   1.000
_cell.length_c   1.000
_cell.angle_alpha   90.00
_cell.angle_beta   90.00
_cell.angle_gamma   90.00
#
_symmetry.space_group_name_H-M   'P 1'
#
loop_
_entity.id
_entity.type
_entity.pdbx_description
1 polymer ?
#
loop_
_entity_poly.entity_id
_entity_poly.type
_entity_poly.pdbx_seq_one_letter_code
_entity_poly.pdbx_strand_id
1 'polypeptide(L)'
;MKSFMAKLKSMNYKEFALQHGEKIGFGLFAMVALGCLAMTTWSSELTISPDDMETVASKVEKDLKSKAWPETEKAQFWPPKLARDEIASATAPVDLMKYEWGVDFSPKLYERAQPRSEVAWLAPTLLRARFGTMPMGTLPPPPASESTDDDKEKDKDKKKPAKKPSRKSGSSGDDLLSEPVGMGMSGSGYAGAGGIKARGVRFNVVVGVVPVQEQYKRIQKALNLESLAQASQYLEYLDFKVQRQRAVPGADPWTAPWTDLSYDSSIDTIAQASDLDLEIVDQKYTDQVLTSALPHRLDVDWWDPNLVGHDKIPTLTEDQQEQQDALNRKALEVVGDDPSADKTKRRGFARLQKDAKSIRSAALNDSGDGGRSMQEMMRKMPTMGGGGAAGPMAMGSSMDSMMRTMPSGASDGGGMRGRGSAGAMNRTMPPMGRGMGAMSDMAGMGGMGGGMSMMDSKVENILFRYFDFDVEPGECYRYRVQVIVKNPSFGEAFVASPSVAEGETRESPWSEPSTAAAVDRDISYALSKVPPRPGRYDGADLEVVQFDPEYGTLLTSTFKVPFGSYVSAMVKKCLRLDLPAQSLEEADVKFSSKDVLLDSAPAPNLSATAAADLKLDTKQLSSLRKNGELELAVTVDRFGEIQELDALSRYELEPARKRVKEERADYEAARAADKEAKKQADKADDASGRQGGRGRRRSRDAGQNPMRSGGSMGDMMRNMPGGMTTPGGGGQSPRRGGGRAGGGGS
;
A
#
# COMPACT_ATOMS: atom_id res chain seq x y z
N MET A 1 54.21 -17.50 8.59
CA MET A 1 52.81 -17.68 8.11
C MET A 1 52.47 -19.10 7.66
N LYS A 2 53.28 -19.79 6.84
CA LYS A 2 52.96 -21.18 6.38
C LYS A 2 52.90 -22.23 7.51
N SER A 3 53.72 -22.11 8.56
CA SER A 3 53.68 -22.99 9.75
C SER A 3 52.48 -22.74 10.67
N PHE A 4 51.89 -21.54 10.61
CA PHE A 4 50.71 -21.16 11.41
C PHE A 4 49.42 -21.64 10.74
N MET A 5 49.33 -21.54 9.41
CA MET A 5 48.21 -22.11 8.64
C MET A 5 48.17 -23.65 8.67
N ALA A 6 49.32 -24.33 8.80
CA ALA A 6 49.35 -25.78 8.94
C ALA A 6 48.77 -26.25 10.29
N LYS A 7 48.99 -25.50 11.37
CA LYS A 7 48.42 -25.79 12.71
C LYS A 7 46.93 -25.44 12.80
N LEU A 8 46.46 -24.44 12.07
CA LEU A 8 45.03 -24.06 12.02
C LEU A 8 44.14 -25.11 11.31
N LYS A 9 44.68 -25.87 10.36
CA LYS A 9 43.91 -26.90 9.65
C LYS A 9 43.76 -28.22 10.42
N SER A 10 44.58 -28.46 11.44
CA SER A 10 44.54 -29.71 12.22
C SER A 10 43.90 -29.56 13.60
N MET A 11 43.39 -28.38 13.98
CA MET A 11 42.71 -28.20 15.25
C MET A 11 41.23 -28.58 15.12
N ASN A 12 40.80 -29.48 16.00
CA ASN A 12 39.41 -29.90 16.11
C ASN A 12 38.60 -28.74 16.71
N TYR A 13 37.97 -27.93 15.85
CA TYR A 13 37.26 -26.71 16.25
C TYR A 13 36.20 -26.96 17.33
N LYS A 14 35.63 -28.17 17.39
CA LYS A 14 34.68 -28.59 18.44
C LYS A 14 35.33 -28.73 19.82
N GLU A 15 36.50 -29.36 19.93
CA GLU A 15 37.21 -29.48 21.22
C GLU A 15 37.77 -28.14 21.69
N PHE A 16 38.25 -27.30 20.76
CA PHE A 16 38.73 -25.98 21.11
C PHE A 16 37.60 -25.06 21.60
N ALA A 17 36.44 -25.08 20.94
CA ALA A 17 35.26 -24.34 21.39
C ALA A 17 34.75 -24.85 22.75
N LEU A 18 34.76 -26.16 23.00
CA LEU A 18 34.36 -26.75 24.28
C LEU A 18 35.32 -26.41 25.43
N GLN A 19 36.65 -26.46 25.19
CA GLN A 19 37.63 -26.25 26.26
C GLN A 19 37.95 -24.77 26.50
N HIS A 20 37.80 -23.90 25.50
CA HIS A 20 38.28 -22.51 25.57
C HIS A 20 37.19 -21.48 25.23
N GLY A 21 36.01 -21.90 24.76
CA GLY A 21 34.91 -20.99 24.42
C GLY A 21 34.43 -20.17 25.60
N GLU A 22 34.35 -20.76 26.80
CA GLU A 22 33.97 -20.04 28.03
C GLU A 22 34.96 -18.91 28.36
N LYS A 23 36.28 -19.16 28.21
CA LYS A 23 37.32 -18.16 28.49
C LYS A 23 37.32 -17.03 27.48
N ILE A 24 37.08 -17.34 26.21
CA ILE A 24 36.95 -16.33 25.15
C ILE A 24 35.70 -15.48 25.38
N GLY A 25 34.58 -16.11 25.77
CA GLY A 25 33.34 -15.41 26.13
C GLY A 25 33.53 -14.47 27.31
N PHE A 26 34.19 -14.93 28.38
CA PHE A 26 34.49 -14.09 29.55
C PHE A 26 35.41 -12.92 29.22
N GLY A 27 36.43 -13.15 28.37
CA GLY A 27 37.33 -12.10 27.92
C GLY A 27 36.61 -11.03 27.09
N LEU A 28 35.68 -11.45 26.23
CA LEU A 28 34.90 -10.53 25.40
C LEU A 28 33.93 -9.71 26.26
N PHE A 29 33.28 -10.33 27.25
CA PHE A 29 32.38 -9.65 28.17
C PHE A 29 33.12 -8.62 29.05
N ALA A 30 34.30 -8.98 29.56
CA ALA A 30 35.15 -8.06 30.32
C ALA A 30 35.62 -6.87 29.48
N MET A 31 35.92 -7.08 28.19
CA MET A 31 36.33 -6.00 27.29
C MET A 31 35.17 -5.04 26.99
N VAL A 32 33.95 -5.56 26.81
CA VAL A 32 32.74 -4.73 26.65
C VAL A 32 32.46 -3.93 27.92
N ALA A 33 32.57 -4.54 29.10
CA ALA A 33 32.38 -3.84 30.37
C ALA A 33 33.40 -2.70 30.57
N LEU A 34 34.67 -2.93 30.21
CA LEU A 34 35.70 -1.88 30.22
C LEU A 34 35.44 -0.79 29.18
N GLY A 35 34.91 -1.14 28.00
CA GLY A 35 34.47 -0.16 27.00
C GLY A 35 33.35 0.73 27.52
N CYS A 36 32.34 0.15 28.19
CA CYS A 36 31.27 0.90 28.82
C CYS A 36 31.77 1.80 29.97
N LEU A 37 32.74 1.35 30.75
CA LEU A 37 33.39 2.16 31.79
C LEU A 37 34.26 3.30 31.21
N ALA A 38 34.90 3.08 30.06
CA ALA A 38 35.69 4.10 29.38
C ALA A 38 34.83 5.16 28.67
N MET A 39 33.63 4.79 28.21
CA MET A 39 32.68 5.72 27.59
C MET A 39 31.78 6.45 28.60
N THR A 40 31.77 6.03 29.87
CA THR A 40 31.08 6.79 30.91
C THR A 40 31.95 7.97 31.34
N THR A 41 31.56 9.17 30.93
CA THR A 41 32.17 10.42 31.38
C THR A 41 31.74 10.68 32.83
N TRP A 42 32.57 10.29 33.80
CA TRP A 42 32.41 10.63 35.21
C TRP A 42 32.82 12.09 35.46
N SER A 43 32.09 13.05 34.88
CA SER A 43 32.24 14.47 35.25
C SER A 43 31.29 14.78 36.40
N SER A 44 31.85 14.97 37.60
CA SER A 44 31.15 15.46 38.79
C SER A 44 31.12 16.99 38.87
N GLU A 45 31.25 17.68 37.74
CA GLU A 45 31.11 19.13 37.66
C GLU A 45 29.63 19.50 37.58
N LEU A 46 28.98 19.52 38.75
CA LEU A 46 27.80 20.35 38.95
C LEU A 46 28.27 21.80 39.16
N THR A 47 28.92 22.39 38.16
CA THR A 47 29.17 23.84 38.09
C THR A 47 27.90 24.52 37.56
N ILE A 48 26.77 24.28 38.23
CA ILE A 48 25.56 25.07 38.02
C ILE A 48 25.74 26.29 38.91
N SER A 49 25.87 27.47 38.30
CA SER A 49 25.95 28.70 39.08
C SER A 49 24.62 28.89 39.85
N PRO A 50 24.60 29.60 40.99
CA PRO A 50 23.36 29.88 41.71
C PRO A 50 22.25 30.46 40.82
N ASP A 51 22.61 31.29 39.83
CA ASP A 51 21.68 31.89 38.87
C ASP A 51 21.05 30.82 37.93
N ASP A 52 21.83 29.81 37.54
CA ASP A 52 21.32 28.69 36.75
C ASP A 52 20.37 27.80 37.57
N MET A 53 20.58 27.69 38.89
CA MET A 53 19.63 26.99 39.76
C MET A 53 18.33 27.78 39.91
N GLU A 54 18.35 29.11 39.98
CA GLU A 54 17.14 29.94 40.01
C GLU A 54 16.35 29.86 38.70
N THR A 55 17.02 29.84 37.56
CA THR A 55 16.36 29.67 36.26
C THR A 55 15.75 28.28 36.10
N VAL A 56 16.43 27.22 36.57
CA VAL A 56 15.85 25.86 36.60
C VAL A 56 14.68 25.78 37.58
N ALA A 57 14.80 26.35 38.78
CA ALA A 57 13.72 26.35 39.78
C ALA A 57 12.48 27.09 39.27
N SER A 58 12.64 28.27 38.65
CA SER A 58 11.53 29.03 38.07
C SER A 58 10.92 28.33 36.85
N LYS A 59 11.72 27.60 36.05
CA LYS A 59 11.21 26.76 34.97
C LYS A 59 10.40 25.58 35.50
N VAL A 60 10.88 24.89 36.54
CA VAL A 60 10.15 23.82 37.22
C VAL A 60 8.87 24.36 37.88
N GLU A 61 8.90 25.55 38.46
CA GLU A 61 7.72 26.18 39.04
C GLU A 61 6.69 26.54 37.96
N LYS A 62 7.13 27.06 36.81
CA LYS A 62 6.26 27.29 35.64
C LYS A 62 5.69 25.99 35.09
N ASP A 63 6.49 24.94 35.00
CA ASP A 63 6.06 23.62 34.53
C ASP A 63 5.09 22.95 35.51
N LEU A 64 5.28 23.12 36.82
CA LEU A 64 4.36 22.63 37.85
C LEU A 64 3.03 23.40 37.83
N LYS A 65 3.09 24.72 37.57
CA LYS A 65 1.88 25.55 37.41
C LYS A 65 1.15 25.26 36.11
N SER A 66 1.87 24.95 35.02
CA SER A 66 1.25 24.61 33.73
C SER A 66 0.74 23.17 33.68
N LYS A 67 1.41 22.23 34.37
CA LYS A 67 0.95 20.85 34.59
C LYS A 67 -0.02 20.77 35.76
N ALA A 68 -1.04 21.62 35.76
CA ALA A 68 -2.22 21.37 36.56
C ALA A 68 -2.77 20.00 36.13
N TRP A 69 -2.77 19.03 37.03
CA TRP A 69 -3.31 17.70 36.74
C TRP A 69 -4.72 17.83 36.15
N PRO A 70 -5.02 17.12 35.05
CA PRO A 70 -6.38 17.01 34.53
C PRO A 70 -7.34 16.67 35.67
N GLU A 71 -8.53 17.26 35.69
CA GLU A 71 -9.51 17.04 36.77
C GLU A 71 -9.81 15.56 36.98
N THR A 72 -9.70 14.76 35.91
CA THR A 72 -9.85 13.30 35.92
C THR A 72 -8.77 12.58 36.72
N GLU A 73 -7.50 13.02 36.67
CA GLU A 73 -6.42 12.44 37.48
C GLU A 73 -6.46 12.95 38.91
N LYS A 74 -6.80 14.23 39.14
CA LYS A 74 -7.04 14.75 40.50
C LYS A 74 -8.13 13.96 41.23
N ALA A 75 -9.15 13.50 40.51
CA ALA A 75 -10.22 12.67 41.06
C ALA A 75 -9.75 11.28 41.52
N GLN A 76 -8.65 10.72 40.97
CA GLN A 76 -8.11 9.44 41.43
C GLN A 76 -7.38 9.53 42.78
N PHE A 77 -6.81 10.70 43.09
CA PHE A 77 -5.99 10.90 44.30
C PHE A 77 -6.67 11.78 45.35
N TRP A 78 -7.91 12.22 45.10
CA TRP A 78 -8.71 12.84 46.15
C TRP A 78 -8.94 11.78 47.23
N PRO A 79 -8.55 12.04 48.50
CA PRO A 79 -8.72 11.05 49.55
C PRO A 79 -10.19 10.62 49.60
N PRO A 80 -10.47 9.32 49.75
CA PRO A 80 -11.84 8.83 49.92
C PRO A 80 -12.45 9.64 51.07
N LYS A 81 -13.48 10.42 50.72
CA LYS A 81 -14.28 11.34 51.55
C LYS A 81 -13.78 11.50 52.99
N LEU A 82 -13.26 12.68 53.31
CA LEU A 82 -12.94 13.06 54.70
C LEU A 82 -14.14 12.73 55.59
N ALA A 83 -13.91 12.06 56.73
CA ALA A 83 -14.96 11.57 57.63
C ALA A 83 -16.00 12.64 58.03
N ARG A 84 -15.67 13.93 57.95
CA ARG A 84 -16.62 15.04 58.15
C ARG A 84 -17.74 15.08 57.10
N ASP A 85 -17.45 14.75 55.85
CA ASP A 85 -18.44 14.70 54.77
C ASP A 85 -19.35 13.47 54.90
N GLU A 86 -18.81 12.35 55.40
CA GLU A 86 -19.62 11.17 55.74
C GLU A 86 -20.53 11.43 56.94
N ILE A 87 -20.06 12.12 57.99
CA ILE A 87 -20.88 12.47 59.15
C ILE A 87 -22.07 13.35 58.73
N ALA A 88 -21.87 14.33 57.85
CA ALA A 88 -22.96 15.14 57.31
C ALA A 88 -23.96 14.29 56.50
N SER A 89 -23.49 13.32 55.71
CA SER A 89 -24.37 12.41 54.98
C SER A 89 -25.11 11.39 55.87
N ALA A 90 -24.50 10.99 56.99
CA ALA A 90 -25.09 10.04 57.95
C ALA A 90 -26.05 10.71 58.94
N THR A 91 -25.88 12.02 59.18
CA THR A 91 -26.77 12.82 60.04
C THR A 91 -27.81 13.61 59.26
N ALA A 92 -27.68 13.71 57.94
CA ALA A 92 -28.73 14.24 57.09
C ALA A 92 -30.04 13.45 57.32
N PRO A 93 -31.19 14.13 57.41
CA PRO A 93 -32.47 13.44 57.52
C PRO A 93 -32.59 12.45 56.37
N VAL A 94 -32.94 11.21 56.70
CA VAL A 94 -33.11 10.13 55.74
C VAL A 94 -34.05 10.61 54.64
N ASP A 95 -33.54 10.70 53.42
CA ASP A 95 -34.33 11.11 52.26
C ASP A 95 -35.38 10.03 52.00
N LEU A 96 -36.59 10.27 52.53
CA LEU A 96 -37.71 9.35 52.41
C LEU A 96 -38.03 9.03 50.95
N MET A 97 -37.69 9.90 49.98
CA MET A 97 -37.89 9.59 48.55
C MET A 97 -36.99 8.46 48.03
N LYS A 98 -35.84 8.20 48.64
CA LYS A 98 -34.98 7.05 48.28
C LYS A 98 -35.51 5.73 48.83
N TYR A 99 -36.33 5.78 49.87
CA TYR A 99 -36.91 4.61 50.54
C TYR A 99 -38.41 4.48 50.31
N GLU A 100 -39.06 5.46 49.69
CA GLU A 100 -40.35 5.31 49.04
C GLU A 100 -40.18 4.29 47.92
N TRP A 101 -40.58 3.06 48.21
CA TRP A 101 -40.88 2.07 47.19
C TRP A 101 -42.12 2.57 46.43
N GLY A 102 -41.91 3.50 45.50
CA GLY A 102 -42.83 3.84 44.43
C GLY A 102 -42.90 2.68 43.44
N VAL A 103 -43.21 1.48 43.92
CA VAL A 103 -43.66 0.41 43.06
C VAL A 103 -45.07 0.83 42.66
N ASP A 104 -45.24 1.26 41.41
CA ASP A 104 -46.57 1.49 40.84
C ASP A 104 -47.43 0.28 41.23
N PHE A 105 -48.55 0.51 41.92
CA PHE A 105 -49.37 -0.55 42.53
C PHE A 105 -49.89 -1.57 41.50
N SER A 106 -49.76 -1.24 40.21
CA SER A 106 -49.90 -2.15 39.08
C SER A 106 -48.78 -1.82 38.08
N PRO A 107 -47.57 -2.42 38.22
CA PRO A 107 -46.60 -2.30 37.15
C PRO A 107 -47.28 -2.90 35.92
N LYS A 108 -47.32 -2.16 34.82
CA LYS A 108 -47.92 -2.66 33.58
C LYS A 108 -47.19 -3.96 33.25
N LEU A 109 -47.89 -5.10 33.38
CA LEU A 109 -47.30 -6.44 33.16
C LEU A 109 -46.66 -6.58 31.77
N TYR A 110 -47.06 -5.71 30.84
CA TYR A 110 -46.50 -5.60 29.51
C TYR A 110 -46.26 -4.13 29.20
N GLU A 111 -45.01 -3.77 28.93
CA GLU A 111 -44.72 -2.53 28.23
C GLU A 111 -45.38 -2.62 26.86
N ARG A 112 -46.22 -1.64 26.52
CA ARG A 112 -46.79 -1.58 25.16
C ARG A 112 -45.61 -1.42 24.21
N ALA A 113 -45.44 -2.38 23.30
CA ALA A 113 -44.43 -2.29 22.26
C ALA A 113 -44.58 -0.92 21.57
N GLN A 114 -43.51 -0.14 21.55
CA GLN A 114 -43.50 1.13 20.86
C GLN A 114 -43.33 0.86 19.35
N PRO A 115 -44.06 1.55 18.48
CA PRO A 115 -43.90 1.37 17.04
C PRO A 115 -42.50 1.83 16.62
N ARG A 116 -41.92 1.17 15.60
CA ARG A 116 -40.58 1.52 15.10
C ARG A 116 -40.57 2.92 14.50
N SER A 117 -39.57 3.72 14.81
CA SER A 117 -39.40 5.08 14.30
C SER A 117 -38.33 5.15 13.20
N GLU A 118 -38.27 6.27 12.47
CA GLU A 118 -37.25 6.50 11.43
C GLU A 118 -35.85 6.56 12.06
N VAL A 119 -34.91 5.80 11.49
CA VAL A 119 -33.51 5.83 11.93
C VAL A 119 -32.84 7.11 11.39
N ALA A 120 -32.18 7.88 12.27
CA ALA A 120 -31.38 9.03 11.86
C ALA A 120 -30.00 8.59 11.37
N TRP A 121 -29.86 8.32 10.07
CA TRP A 121 -28.61 7.85 9.43
C TRP A 121 -27.48 8.87 9.50
N LEU A 122 -26.29 8.39 9.86
CA LEU A 122 -25.07 9.18 9.96
C LEU A 122 -24.28 9.17 8.65
N ALA A 123 -23.79 10.35 8.26
CA ALA A 123 -22.84 10.49 7.17
C ALA A 123 -21.41 10.18 7.65
N PRO A 124 -20.47 9.87 6.75
CA PRO A 124 -19.06 9.88 7.08
C PRO A 124 -18.63 11.23 7.65
N THR A 125 -17.72 11.21 8.61
CA THR A 125 -17.18 12.39 9.29
C THR A 125 -15.68 12.49 9.09
N LEU A 126 -15.12 13.68 9.31
CA LEU A 126 -13.67 13.93 9.24
C LEU A 126 -13.05 13.56 7.89
N LEU A 127 -13.73 13.91 6.80
CA LEU A 127 -13.22 13.65 5.46
C LEU A 127 -11.91 14.42 5.22
N ARG A 128 -10.92 13.70 4.70
CA ARG A 128 -9.64 14.24 4.26
C ARG A 128 -9.37 13.76 2.84
N ALA A 129 -9.13 14.69 1.93
CA ALA A 129 -8.66 14.36 0.60
C ALA A 129 -7.17 14.69 0.51
N ARG A 130 -6.41 13.78 -0.10
CA ARG A 130 -4.97 13.92 -0.32
C ARG A 130 -4.61 13.48 -1.73
N PHE A 131 -3.69 14.19 -2.35
CA PHE A 131 -3.16 13.84 -3.66
C PHE A 131 -2.03 12.81 -3.53
N GLY A 132 -1.94 11.91 -4.51
CA GLY A 132 -0.84 10.98 -4.66
C GLY A 132 -0.58 10.62 -6.13
N THR A 133 0.63 10.12 -6.38
CA THR A 133 1.00 9.50 -7.64
C THR A 133 1.59 8.13 -7.36
N MET A 134 1.34 7.17 -8.23
CA MET A 134 2.00 5.88 -8.15
C MET A 134 2.23 5.27 -9.55
N PRO A 135 3.32 4.51 -9.71
CA PRO A 135 3.47 3.54 -10.77
C PRO A 135 2.67 2.28 -10.39
N MET A 136 1.51 2.11 -10.99
CA MET A 136 0.65 0.95 -10.78
C MET A 136 1.08 -0.19 -11.70
N GLY A 137 1.24 -1.39 -11.16
CA GLY A 137 1.41 -2.59 -11.96
C GLY A 137 0.09 -2.93 -12.64
N THR A 138 0.09 -3.18 -13.94
CA THR A 138 -1.11 -3.55 -14.71
C THR A 138 -0.89 -4.87 -15.42
N LEU A 139 -1.96 -5.67 -15.48
CA LEU A 139 -1.96 -6.85 -16.34
C LEU A 139 -2.03 -6.41 -17.81
N PRO A 140 -1.35 -7.11 -18.71
CA PRO A 140 -1.55 -6.88 -20.12
C PRO A 140 -3.02 -7.17 -20.43
N PRO A 141 -3.69 -6.38 -21.28
CA PRO A 141 -5.05 -6.69 -21.67
C PRO A 141 -5.07 -8.14 -22.17
N PRO A 142 -6.06 -8.95 -21.76
CA PRO A 142 -6.16 -10.30 -22.29
C PRO A 142 -6.08 -10.21 -23.81
N PRO A 143 -5.28 -11.06 -24.48
CA PRO A 143 -5.15 -11.02 -25.93
C PRO A 143 -6.58 -10.97 -26.45
N ALA A 144 -6.93 -9.90 -27.17
CA ALA A 144 -8.28 -9.72 -27.69
C ALA A 144 -8.57 -11.03 -28.39
N SER A 145 -9.45 -11.85 -27.80
CA SER A 145 -9.82 -13.10 -28.41
C SER A 145 -10.36 -12.65 -29.74
N GLU A 146 -9.64 -12.96 -30.83
CA GLU A 146 -10.12 -12.72 -32.17
C GLU A 146 -11.45 -13.46 -32.19
N SER A 147 -12.53 -12.71 -31.97
CA SER A 147 -13.86 -13.16 -32.27
C SER A 147 -13.77 -13.35 -33.77
N THR A 148 -13.59 -14.60 -34.18
CA THR A 148 -13.91 -15.05 -35.51
C THR A 148 -15.40 -14.76 -35.67
N ASP A 149 -15.69 -13.52 -36.05
CA ASP A 149 -16.97 -13.02 -36.51
C ASP A 149 -17.25 -13.69 -37.87
N ASP A 150 -17.50 -14.99 -37.81
CA ASP A 150 -18.04 -15.82 -38.87
C ASP A 150 -19.58 -15.92 -38.72
N ASP A 151 -20.22 -14.91 -38.12
CA ASP A 151 -21.66 -14.76 -38.12
C ASP A 151 -22.11 -14.12 -39.44
N LYS A 152 -22.24 -14.98 -40.45
CA LYS A 152 -23.01 -14.72 -41.66
C LYS A 152 -24.41 -14.26 -41.29
N GLU A 153 -24.61 -12.97 -41.54
CA GLU A 153 -25.86 -12.27 -41.80
C GLU A 153 -26.88 -13.18 -42.53
N LYS A 154 -27.84 -13.73 -41.76
CA LYS A 154 -29.07 -14.29 -42.31
C LYS A 154 -30.23 -13.40 -41.92
N ASP A 155 -30.63 -12.63 -42.93
CA ASP A 155 -31.92 -11.98 -43.11
C ASP A 155 -33.08 -12.78 -42.49
N LYS A 156 -33.80 -12.14 -41.57
CA LYS A 156 -35.08 -12.61 -41.05
C LYS A 156 -36.20 -11.86 -41.73
N ASP A 157 -36.98 -12.58 -42.51
CA ASP A 157 -38.34 -12.17 -42.83
C ASP A 157 -39.35 -13.30 -42.55
N LYS A 158 -40.43 -12.94 -41.86
CA LYS A 158 -41.75 -13.60 -41.71
C LYS A 158 -41.97 -14.73 -40.67
N LYS A 159 -42.57 -14.30 -39.55
CA LYS A 159 -43.84 -14.73 -38.89
C LYS A 159 -44.44 -16.15 -39.13
N LYS A 160 -44.87 -16.72 -37.98
CA LYS A 160 -46.09 -17.53 -37.64
C LYS A 160 -45.92 -19.06 -37.39
N PRO A 161 -46.84 -19.71 -36.62
CA PRO A 161 -46.46 -20.36 -35.35
C PRO A 161 -46.72 -21.87 -35.25
N ALA A 162 -46.26 -22.43 -34.12
CA ALA A 162 -46.70 -23.67 -33.44
C ALA A 162 -46.45 -25.03 -34.12
N LYS A 163 -45.55 -25.83 -33.51
CA LYS A 163 -45.72 -27.28 -33.31
C LYS A 163 -44.66 -27.84 -32.34
N LYS A 164 -45.12 -28.57 -31.31
CA LYS A 164 -44.30 -29.50 -30.51
C LYS A 164 -43.73 -30.61 -31.40
N PRO A 165 -42.55 -31.16 -31.07
CA PRO A 165 -42.47 -32.62 -30.87
C PRO A 165 -41.54 -33.01 -29.70
N SER A 166 -42.00 -33.87 -28.79
CA SER A 166 -41.65 -35.29 -28.66
C SER A 166 -40.20 -35.58 -28.23
N ARG A 167 -40.09 -36.08 -26.99
CA ARG A 167 -38.93 -36.80 -26.45
C ARG A 167 -38.50 -37.93 -27.39
N LYS A 168 -37.20 -38.05 -27.64
CA LYS A 168 -36.59 -39.32 -28.04
C LYS A 168 -35.20 -39.45 -27.42
N SER A 169 -35.06 -40.49 -26.63
CA SER A 169 -33.85 -41.04 -26.05
C SER A 169 -32.96 -41.71 -27.10
N GLY A 170 -31.65 -41.56 -26.93
CA GLY A 170 -30.57 -42.29 -27.61
C GLY A 170 -29.28 -41.52 -27.28
N SER A 171 -28.49 -41.96 -26.29
CA SER A 171 -27.51 -43.04 -26.35
C SER A 171 -26.36 -42.74 -27.32
N SER A 172 -25.14 -42.96 -26.80
CA SER A 172 -23.82 -43.14 -27.42
C SER A 172 -22.96 -41.93 -27.83
N GLY A 173 -21.68 -42.02 -27.42
CA GLY A 173 -20.52 -41.25 -27.90
C GLY A 173 -20.13 -40.14 -26.93
N ASP A 174 -19.31 -40.34 -25.89
CA ASP A 174 -17.88 -40.71 -25.97
C ASP A 174 -17.13 -39.84 -26.99
N ASP A 175 -16.58 -38.74 -26.50
CA ASP A 175 -15.53 -37.86 -27.03
C ASP A 175 -15.89 -36.40 -26.71
N LEU A 176 -15.27 -35.82 -25.67
CA LEU A 176 -15.02 -34.37 -25.47
C LEU A 176 -14.64 -34.05 -24.00
N LEU A 177 -13.70 -34.79 -23.41
CA LEU A 177 -13.07 -34.40 -22.14
C LEU A 177 -11.57 -34.70 -22.17
N SER A 178 -10.84 -33.87 -22.91
CA SER A 178 -9.37 -33.77 -22.77
C SER A 178 -8.85 -32.42 -23.26
N GLU A 179 -9.44 -31.34 -22.76
CA GLU A 179 -8.67 -30.11 -22.62
C GLU A 179 -8.18 -30.03 -21.17
N PRO A 180 -6.87 -30.11 -20.90
CA PRO A 180 -6.35 -29.78 -19.60
C PRO A 180 -6.51 -28.27 -19.43
N VAL A 181 -7.57 -27.86 -18.75
CA VAL A 181 -7.64 -26.54 -18.14
C VAL A 181 -6.57 -26.56 -17.06
N GLY A 182 -5.34 -26.22 -17.46
CA GLY A 182 -4.21 -26.00 -16.57
C GLY A 182 -4.52 -24.80 -15.70
N MET A 183 -5.20 -25.03 -14.58
CA MET A 183 -5.43 -24.04 -13.56
C MET A 183 -4.08 -23.58 -13.01
N GLY A 184 -3.71 -22.36 -13.36
CA GLY A 184 -2.58 -21.66 -12.78
C GLY A 184 -2.79 -21.54 -11.29
N MET A 185 -2.12 -22.41 -10.54
CA MET A 185 -1.87 -22.20 -9.12
C MET A 185 -1.13 -20.87 -8.98
N SER A 186 -1.74 -19.89 -8.34
CA SER A 186 -1.08 -18.75 -7.71
C SER A 186 -0.29 -19.23 -6.48
N GLY A 187 0.60 -20.19 -6.72
CA GLY A 187 1.77 -20.37 -5.88
C GLY A 187 2.61 -19.12 -6.05
N SER A 188 2.91 -18.47 -4.93
CA SER A 188 3.84 -17.34 -4.82
C SER A 188 5.28 -17.80 -5.09
N GLY A 189 5.49 -18.51 -6.19
CA GLY A 189 6.78 -18.71 -6.82
C GLY A 189 6.88 -17.67 -7.93
N TYR A 190 7.85 -16.77 -7.80
CA TYR A 190 8.31 -15.81 -8.80
C TYR A 190 8.66 -16.50 -10.14
N ALA A 191 7.65 -16.92 -10.90
CA ALA A 191 7.78 -17.62 -12.16
C ALA A 191 7.06 -16.82 -13.25
N GLY A 192 7.79 -15.87 -13.85
CA GLY A 192 7.42 -15.18 -15.07
C GLY A 192 7.22 -13.67 -14.91
N ALA A 193 8.29 -12.92 -14.64
CA ALA A 193 8.34 -11.45 -14.67
C ALA A 193 8.07 -10.82 -16.07
N GLY A 194 7.45 -11.55 -17.00
CA GLY A 194 7.28 -11.13 -18.40
C GLY A 194 5.96 -10.46 -18.75
N GLY A 195 5.04 -10.26 -17.78
CA GLY A 195 3.68 -9.80 -18.08
C GLY A 195 3.31 -8.42 -17.54
N ILE A 196 3.84 -8.00 -16.39
CA ILE A 196 3.37 -6.79 -15.70
C ILE A 196 3.88 -5.56 -16.45
N LYS A 197 2.96 -4.67 -16.82
CA LYS A 197 3.28 -3.36 -17.39
C LYS A 197 3.09 -2.29 -16.32
N ALA A 198 4.00 -1.34 -16.23
CA ALA A 198 3.76 -0.15 -15.41
C ALA A 198 2.71 0.73 -16.07
N ARG A 199 1.97 1.47 -15.24
CA ARG A 199 1.12 2.58 -15.63
C ARG A 199 1.22 3.68 -14.58
N GLY A 200 1.54 4.89 -15.00
CA GLY A 200 1.53 6.05 -14.14
C GLY A 200 0.11 6.52 -13.86
N VAL A 201 -0.27 6.51 -12.59
CA VAL A 201 -1.59 6.89 -12.16
C VAL A 201 -1.51 8.04 -11.15
N ARG A 202 -2.35 9.05 -11.37
CA ARG A 202 -2.62 10.11 -10.40
C ARG A 202 -3.93 9.84 -9.73
N PHE A 203 -4.00 10.18 -8.45
CA PHE A 203 -5.24 10.02 -7.72
C PHE A 203 -5.35 11.04 -6.61
N ASN A 204 -6.59 11.35 -6.27
CA ASN A 204 -6.92 11.82 -4.93
C ASN A 204 -7.49 10.65 -4.14
N VAL A 205 -6.96 10.41 -2.95
CA VAL A 205 -7.57 9.50 -2.00
C VAL A 205 -8.40 10.29 -1.00
N VAL A 206 -9.66 9.92 -0.86
CA VAL A 206 -10.61 10.48 0.09
C VAL A 206 -10.79 9.49 1.22
N VAL A 207 -10.34 9.87 2.40
CA VAL A 207 -10.43 9.06 3.61
C VAL A 207 -11.36 9.71 4.62
N GLY A 208 -12.18 8.91 5.31
CA GLY A 208 -13.12 9.37 6.32
C GLY A 208 -13.41 8.33 7.38
N VAL A 209 -14.20 8.72 8.38
CA VAL A 209 -14.63 7.85 9.46
C VAL A 209 -16.15 7.74 9.49
N VAL A 210 -16.66 6.52 9.45
CA VAL A 210 -18.08 6.25 9.64
C VAL A 210 -18.33 5.84 11.10
N PRO A 211 -19.11 6.61 11.88
CA PRO A 211 -19.31 6.39 13.32
C PRO A 211 -20.32 5.27 13.60
N VAL A 212 -19.90 4.02 13.39
CA VAL A 212 -20.76 2.83 13.42
C VAL A 212 -21.41 2.60 14.79
N GLN A 213 -20.66 2.79 15.88
CA GLN A 213 -21.22 2.55 17.21
C GLN A 213 -22.32 3.57 17.56
N GLU A 214 -22.18 4.83 17.11
CA GLU A 214 -23.26 5.81 17.24
C GLU A 214 -24.46 5.43 16.37
N GLN A 215 -24.21 4.94 15.14
CA GLN A 215 -25.26 4.43 14.26
C GLN A 215 -26.02 3.27 14.92
N TYR A 216 -25.35 2.33 15.59
CA TYR A 216 -25.98 1.26 16.35
C TYR A 216 -26.88 1.78 17.47
N LYS A 217 -26.44 2.80 18.22
CA LYS A 217 -27.27 3.43 19.27
C LYS A 217 -28.55 4.05 18.68
N ARG A 218 -28.44 4.66 17.50
CA ARG A 218 -29.60 5.25 16.79
C ARG A 218 -30.56 4.18 16.28
N ILE A 219 -30.04 3.09 15.71
CA ILE A 219 -30.84 1.93 15.28
C ILE A 219 -31.52 1.28 16.49
N GLN A 220 -30.77 1.03 17.57
CA GLN A 220 -31.30 0.44 18.80
C GLN A 220 -32.49 1.24 19.33
N LYS A 221 -32.32 2.56 19.43
CA LYS A 221 -33.37 3.48 19.88
C LYS A 221 -34.56 3.51 18.93
N ALA A 222 -34.33 3.54 17.62
CA ALA A 222 -35.39 3.67 16.64
C ALA A 222 -36.24 2.39 16.50
N LEU A 223 -35.60 1.23 16.60
CA LEU A 223 -36.22 -0.09 16.47
C LEU A 223 -36.65 -0.71 17.80
N ASN A 224 -36.43 -0.01 18.92
CA ASN A 224 -36.72 -0.48 20.29
C ASN A 224 -36.02 -1.82 20.62
N LEU A 225 -34.76 -1.96 20.22
CA LEU A 225 -33.97 -3.18 20.45
C LEU A 225 -33.34 -3.17 21.85
N GLU A 226 -33.20 -4.35 22.43
CA GLU A 226 -32.70 -4.51 23.80
C GLU A 226 -31.18 -4.30 23.89
N SER A 227 -30.45 -4.55 22.80
CA SER A 227 -28.98 -4.48 22.80
C SER A 227 -28.40 -3.92 21.50
N LEU A 228 -27.17 -3.40 21.60
CA LEU A 228 -26.39 -2.96 20.44
C LEU A 228 -26.00 -4.12 19.51
N ALA A 229 -25.86 -5.34 20.04
CA ALA A 229 -25.56 -6.53 19.25
C ALA A 229 -26.72 -6.92 18.32
N GLN A 230 -27.97 -6.70 18.76
CA GLN A 230 -29.13 -6.82 17.86
C GLN A 230 -29.10 -5.71 16.80
N ALA A 231 -28.79 -4.47 17.21
CA ALA A 231 -28.75 -3.33 16.29
C ALA A 231 -27.70 -3.50 15.16
N SER A 232 -26.56 -4.14 15.43
CA SER A 232 -25.54 -4.38 14.41
C SER A 232 -25.98 -5.33 13.30
N GLN A 233 -26.95 -6.21 13.55
CA GLN A 233 -27.51 -7.11 12.52
C GLN A 233 -28.40 -6.38 11.51
N TYR A 234 -28.90 -5.19 11.87
CA TYR A 234 -29.77 -4.38 11.02
C TYR A 234 -29.02 -3.34 10.18
N LEU A 235 -27.74 -3.08 10.48
CA LEU A 235 -26.93 -2.16 9.70
C LEU A 235 -26.30 -2.90 8.53
N GLU A 236 -26.77 -2.61 7.33
CA GLU A 236 -26.18 -3.10 6.08
C GLU A 236 -25.95 -1.92 5.14
N TYR A 237 -24.68 -1.61 4.87
CA TYR A 237 -24.29 -0.65 3.84
C TYR A 237 -24.48 -1.31 2.47
N LEU A 238 -25.17 -0.62 1.57
CA LEU A 238 -25.47 -1.14 0.24
C LEU A 238 -24.65 -0.44 -0.84
N ASP A 239 -24.42 0.86 -0.68
CA ASP A 239 -23.74 1.71 -1.66
C ASP A 239 -23.29 3.04 -1.02
N PHE A 240 -22.60 3.90 -1.79
CA PHE A 240 -22.31 5.27 -1.40
C PHE A 240 -22.30 6.19 -2.63
N LYS A 241 -22.56 7.49 -2.42
CA LYS A 241 -22.41 8.53 -3.44
C LYS A 241 -21.26 9.45 -3.05
N VAL A 242 -20.47 9.83 -4.03
CA VAL A 242 -19.41 10.84 -3.86
C VAL A 242 -19.67 11.97 -4.83
N GLN A 243 -19.51 13.18 -4.33
CA GLN A 243 -19.47 14.37 -5.16
C GLN A 243 -18.14 15.07 -4.97
N ARG A 244 -17.59 15.61 -6.06
CA ARG A 244 -16.44 16.51 -6.02
C ARG A 244 -16.82 17.92 -6.45
N GLN A 245 -16.09 18.89 -5.93
CA GLN A 245 -16.17 20.28 -6.35
C GLN A 245 -14.77 20.72 -6.73
N ARG A 246 -14.63 21.28 -7.93
CA ARG A 246 -13.36 21.83 -8.43
C ARG A 246 -13.20 23.28 -7.99
N ALA A 247 -12.01 23.65 -7.56
CA ALA A 247 -11.68 25.02 -7.22
C ALA A 247 -11.70 25.89 -8.49
N VAL A 248 -12.17 27.13 -8.37
CA VAL A 248 -12.19 28.14 -9.44
C VAL A 248 -11.41 29.37 -8.96
N PRO A 249 -10.64 30.05 -9.80
CA PRO A 249 -9.98 31.30 -9.41
C PRO A 249 -11.00 32.33 -8.88
N GLY A 250 -10.76 32.87 -7.67
CA GLY A 250 -11.64 33.84 -7.03
C GLY A 250 -11.45 33.95 -5.52
N ALA A 251 -12.14 34.90 -4.89
CA ALA A 251 -12.11 35.07 -3.43
C ALA A 251 -12.73 33.87 -2.68
N ASP A 252 -13.73 33.24 -3.27
CA ASP A 252 -14.24 31.94 -2.85
C ASP A 252 -13.94 30.90 -3.94
N PRO A 253 -12.94 30.03 -3.74
CA PRO A 253 -12.58 29.05 -4.75
C PRO A 253 -13.66 27.97 -4.95
N TRP A 254 -14.65 27.85 -4.08
CA TRP A 254 -15.61 26.75 -4.09
C TRP A 254 -17.00 27.14 -4.57
N THR A 255 -17.06 28.00 -5.58
CA THR A 255 -18.31 28.48 -6.20
C THR A 255 -18.83 27.56 -7.30
N ALA A 256 -18.00 26.65 -7.84
CA ALA A 256 -18.42 25.68 -8.85
C ALA A 256 -19.55 24.76 -8.33
N PRO A 257 -20.46 24.24 -9.16
CA PRO A 257 -21.41 23.24 -8.72
C PRO A 257 -20.71 21.94 -8.29
N TRP A 258 -21.35 21.18 -7.40
CA TRP A 258 -20.93 19.82 -7.07
C TRP A 258 -21.20 18.90 -8.26
N THR A 259 -20.22 18.08 -8.60
CA THR A 259 -20.30 17.10 -9.68
C THR A 259 -20.34 15.70 -9.09
N ASP A 260 -21.34 14.91 -9.48
CA ASP A 260 -21.42 13.49 -9.13
C ASP A 260 -20.23 12.73 -9.73
N LEU A 261 -19.57 11.92 -8.91
CA LEU A 261 -18.53 11.01 -9.34
C LEU A 261 -19.08 9.60 -9.49
N SER A 262 -18.75 8.95 -10.61
CA SER A 262 -18.91 7.50 -10.71
C SER A 262 -17.71 6.83 -10.05
N TYR A 263 -17.97 5.84 -9.19
CA TYR A 263 -16.92 4.96 -8.68
C TYR A 263 -16.54 3.87 -9.69
N ASP A 264 -17.24 3.75 -10.83
CA ASP A 264 -16.92 2.73 -11.84
C ASP A 264 -15.53 2.95 -12.44
N SER A 265 -15.10 4.20 -12.69
CA SER A 265 -13.74 4.47 -13.16
C SER A 265 -12.67 4.06 -12.14
N SER A 266 -12.97 4.25 -10.86
CA SER A 266 -12.13 3.77 -9.76
C SER A 266 -12.05 2.26 -9.72
N ILE A 267 -13.19 1.60 -9.88
CA ILE A 267 -13.28 0.15 -9.91
C ILE A 267 -12.49 -0.40 -11.09
N ASP A 268 -12.69 0.15 -12.29
CA ASP A 268 -12.04 -0.29 -13.52
C ASP A 268 -10.52 -0.08 -13.45
N THR A 269 -10.07 1.03 -12.87
CA THR A 269 -8.64 1.30 -12.69
C THR A 269 -8.00 0.33 -11.71
N ILE A 270 -8.67 0.03 -10.58
CA ILE A 270 -8.20 -0.95 -9.60
C ILE A 270 -8.25 -2.37 -10.19
N ALA A 271 -9.27 -2.71 -10.98
CA ALA A 271 -9.39 -4.01 -11.64
C ALA A 271 -8.28 -4.27 -12.67
N GLN A 272 -7.73 -3.21 -13.26
CA GLN A 272 -6.59 -3.29 -14.17
C GLN A 272 -5.27 -3.50 -13.43
N ALA A 273 -5.23 -3.27 -12.12
CA ALA A 273 -4.03 -3.51 -11.32
C ALA A 273 -3.63 -4.99 -11.38
N SER A 274 -2.33 -5.26 -11.39
CA SER A 274 -1.82 -6.63 -11.47
C SER A 274 -2.05 -7.44 -10.21
N ASP A 275 -2.08 -6.75 -9.08
CA ASP A 275 -2.40 -7.31 -7.78
C ASP A 275 -3.01 -6.21 -6.89
N LEU A 276 -3.49 -6.60 -5.71
CA LEU A 276 -3.92 -5.71 -4.65
C LEU A 276 -2.98 -5.83 -3.45
N ASP A 277 -2.55 -4.71 -2.91
CA ASP A 277 -1.70 -4.68 -1.72
C ASP A 277 -2.49 -5.08 -0.46
N LEU A 278 -1.74 -5.52 0.54
CA LEU A 278 -2.29 -5.88 1.84
C LEU A 278 -2.95 -4.66 2.51
N GLU A 279 -4.08 -4.91 3.17
CA GLU A 279 -4.78 -3.87 3.90
C GLU A 279 -3.97 -3.42 5.12
N ILE A 280 -3.75 -2.11 5.23
CA ILE A 280 -2.98 -1.50 6.33
C ILE A 280 -3.78 -1.37 7.63
N VAL A 281 -5.07 -1.65 7.60
CA VAL A 281 -6.03 -1.51 8.70
C VAL A 281 -6.67 -2.86 9.01
N ASP A 282 -6.91 -3.15 10.29
CA ASP A 282 -7.60 -4.38 10.69
C ASP A 282 -8.96 -4.45 10.00
N GLN A 283 -9.29 -5.62 9.45
CA GLN A 283 -10.55 -5.84 8.76
C GLN A 283 -11.77 -5.46 9.60
N LYS A 284 -11.70 -5.54 10.93
CA LYS A 284 -12.82 -5.10 11.77
C LYS A 284 -13.19 -3.63 11.57
N TYR A 285 -12.24 -2.78 11.14
CA TYR A 285 -12.45 -1.38 10.82
C TYR A 285 -12.71 -1.12 9.32
N THR A 286 -12.76 -2.15 8.47
CA THR A 286 -13.06 -1.98 7.03
C THR A 286 -14.44 -2.52 6.69
N ASP A 287 -15.02 -2.01 5.61
CA ASP A 287 -16.26 -2.48 5.01
C ASP A 287 -16.08 -2.51 3.50
N GLN A 288 -16.39 -3.64 2.86
CA GLN A 288 -16.14 -3.85 1.43
C GLN A 288 -16.91 -2.90 0.51
N VAL A 289 -18.01 -2.29 0.98
CA VAL A 289 -18.76 -1.31 0.20
C VAL A 289 -18.07 0.05 0.31
N LEU A 290 -17.54 0.40 1.48
CA LEU A 290 -17.07 1.74 1.83
C LEU A 290 -15.55 1.93 1.76
N THR A 291 -14.78 0.84 1.79
CA THR A 291 -13.31 0.86 1.83
C THR A 291 -12.75 0.28 0.52
N SER A 292 -12.30 1.15 -0.38
CA SER A 292 -11.67 0.74 -1.64
C SER A 292 -10.41 -0.12 -1.41
N ALA A 293 -10.12 -1.06 -2.31
CA ALA A 293 -8.88 -1.84 -2.22
C ALA A 293 -7.66 -0.96 -2.48
N LEU A 294 -6.49 -1.43 -2.03
CA LEU A 294 -5.22 -0.79 -2.33
C LEU A 294 -4.64 -1.43 -3.59
N PRO A 295 -4.55 -0.72 -4.73
CA PRO A 295 -3.92 -1.27 -5.92
C PRO A 295 -2.41 -1.42 -5.72
N HIS A 296 -1.82 -2.47 -6.29
CA HIS A 296 -0.39 -2.75 -6.14
C HIS A 296 0.49 -1.66 -6.76
N ARG A 297 1.47 -1.21 -5.97
CA ARG A 297 2.47 -0.21 -6.34
C ARG A 297 3.80 -0.86 -6.71
N LEU A 298 4.47 -0.33 -7.73
CA LEU A 298 5.76 -0.83 -8.21
C LEU A 298 6.98 -0.10 -7.60
N ASP A 299 6.76 1.05 -6.95
CA ASP A 299 7.84 1.90 -6.42
C ASP A 299 8.16 1.66 -4.95
N VAL A 300 7.17 1.22 -4.17
CA VAL A 300 7.29 1.06 -2.72
C VAL A 300 6.55 -0.20 -2.31
N ASP A 301 7.13 -0.96 -1.39
CA ASP A 301 6.55 -2.20 -0.87
C ASP A 301 5.25 -1.95 -0.05
N TRP A 302 5.06 -0.73 0.47
CA TRP A 302 3.98 -0.41 1.40
C TRP A 302 3.33 0.96 1.14
N TRP A 303 2.04 1.04 1.42
CA TRP A 303 1.29 2.30 1.41
C TRP A 303 1.57 3.14 2.66
N ASP A 304 1.72 4.45 2.48
CA ASP A 304 1.83 5.39 3.61
C ASP A 304 0.51 5.38 4.41
N PRO A 305 0.51 4.98 5.69
CA PRO A 305 -0.70 4.95 6.49
C PRO A 305 -1.34 6.32 6.69
N ASN A 306 -0.57 7.41 6.58
CA ASN A 306 -1.12 8.76 6.64
C ASN A 306 -1.90 9.12 5.37
N LEU A 307 -1.54 8.51 4.22
CA LEU A 307 -2.18 8.79 2.94
C LEU A 307 -3.51 8.03 2.80
N VAL A 308 -3.52 6.73 3.10
CA VAL A 308 -4.67 5.83 2.86
C VAL A 308 -5.40 5.37 4.13
N GLY A 309 -4.89 5.74 5.31
CA GLY A 309 -5.51 5.49 6.61
C GLY A 309 -6.04 6.76 7.27
N HIS A 310 -6.57 6.63 8.49
CA HIS A 310 -7.12 7.74 9.26
C HIS A 310 -6.66 7.68 10.72
N ASP A 311 -6.27 8.81 11.32
CA ASP A 311 -5.70 8.88 12.68
C ASP A 311 -6.58 8.27 13.79
N LYS A 312 -7.90 8.22 13.58
CA LYS A 312 -8.87 7.61 14.50
C LYS A 312 -8.97 6.09 14.41
N ILE A 313 -8.32 5.47 13.43
CA ILE A 313 -8.38 4.04 13.16
C ILE A 313 -6.96 3.50 13.27
N PRO A 314 -6.70 2.54 14.18
CA PRO A 314 -5.35 2.01 14.34
C PRO A 314 -4.93 1.25 13.09
N THR A 315 -3.68 1.48 12.69
CA THR A 315 -3.03 0.80 11.57
C THR A 315 -2.30 -0.45 12.07
N LEU A 316 -2.28 -1.49 11.25
CA LEU A 316 -1.59 -2.74 11.53
C LEU A 316 -0.09 -2.57 11.34
N THR A 317 0.70 -3.25 12.18
CA THR A 317 2.13 -3.44 11.91
C THR A 317 2.32 -4.40 10.74
N GLU A 318 3.50 -4.39 10.11
CA GLU A 318 3.86 -5.29 9.00
C GLU A 318 3.57 -6.76 9.33
N ASP A 319 4.09 -7.27 10.46
CA ASP A 319 3.84 -8.64 10.95
C ASP A 319 2.34 -8.95 11.11
N GLN A 320 1.52 -7.96 11.47
CA GLN A 320 0.08 -8.15 11.65
C GLN A 320 -0.64 -8.20 10.31
N GLN A 321 -0.19 -7.41 9.33
CA GLN A 321 -0.72 -7.44 7.96
C GLN A 321 -0.45 -8.82 7.33
N GLU A 322 0.77 -9.33 7.45
CA GLU A 322 1.13 -10.66 6.95
C GLU A 322 0.33 -11.77 7.63
N GLN A 323 0.15 -11.71 8.96
CA GLN A 323 -0.67 -12.68 9.68
C GLN A 323 -2.13 -12.64 9.23
N GLN A 324 -2.67 -11.43 9.02
CA GLN A 324 -4.04 -11.25 8.57
C GLN A 324 -4.23 -11.76 7.14
N ASP A 325 -3.25 -11.51 6.26
CA ASP A 325 -3.27 -12.05 4.91
C ASP A 325 -3.18 -13.58 4.89
N ALA A 326 -2.25 -14.15 5.66
CA ALA A 326 -2.12 -15.60 5.79
C ALA A 326 -3.43 -16.25 6.30
N LEU A 327 -4.16 -15.57 7.19
CA LEU A 327 -5.49 -15.99 7.63
C LEU A 327 -6.53 -15.88 6.50
N ASN A 328 -6.56 -14.78 5.76
CA ASN A 328 -7.50 -14.58 4.66
C ASN A 328 -7.27 -15.59 3.53
N ARG A 329 -6.01 -15.81 3.16
CA ARG A 329 -5.60 -16.76 2.11
C ARG A 329 -6.03 -18.17 2.46
N LYS A 330 -5.84 -18.59 3.72
CA LYS A 330 -6.29 -19.90 4.18
C LYS A 330 -7.80 -19.98 4.31
N ALA A 331 -8.48 -18.90 4.68
CA ALA A 331 -9.94 -18.85 4.68
C ALA A 331 -10.50 -19.06 3.26
N LEU A 332 -9.87 -18.41 2.26
CA LEU A 332 -10.20 -18.58 0.84
C LEU A 332 -9.94 -20.02 0.36
N GLU A 333 -8.84 -20.64 0.78
CA GLU A 333 -8.53 -22.05 0.48
C GLU A 333 -9.61 -23.00 1.05
N VAL A 334 -10.12 -22.72 2.26
CA VAL A 334 -11.16 -23.53 2.92
C VAL A 334 -12.52 -23.37 2.25
N VAL A 335 -12.93 -22.13 1.93
CA VAL A 335 -14.24 -21.86 1.29
C VAL A 335 -14.24 -22.31 -0.18
N GLY A 336 -13.06 -22.40 -0.79
CA GLY A 336 -12.92 -22.67 -2.22
C GLY A 336 -13.43 -21.50 -3.07
N ASP A 337 -13.38 -21.68 -4.39
CA ASP A 337 -13.85 -20.67 -5.35
C ASP A 337 -15.36 -20.62 -5.53
N ASP A 338 -16.17 -21.14 -4.58
CA ASP A 338 -17.62 -21.19 -4.75
C ASP A 338 -18.19 -19.76 -4.92
N PRO A 339 -18.57 -19.36 -6.15
CA PRO A 339 -18.98 -18.00 -6.44
C PRO A 339 -20.43 -17.76 -6.01
N SER A 340 -21.09 -18.74 -5.38
CA SER A 340 -22.50 -18.67 -5.00
C SER A 340 -22.77 -17.89 -3.71
N ALA A 341 -21.74 -17.64 -2.89
CA ALA A 341 -21.90 -16.97 -1.59
C ALA A 341 -22.19 -15.46 -1.67
N ASP A 342 -21.88 -14.78 -2.78
CA ASP A 342 -21.84 -13.30 -2.81
C ASP A 342 -22.70 -12.64 -3.91
N LYS A 343 -23.84 -13.25 -4.26
CA LYS A 343 -24.84 -12.62 -5.17
C LYS A 343 -25.74 -11.59 -4.47
N THR A 344 -25.28 -10.99 -3.37
CA THR A 344 -26.05 -9.92 -2.73
C THR A 344 -26.02 -8.67 -3.62
N LYS A 345 -27.10 -7.88 -3.64
CA LYS A 345 -27.25 -6.67 -4.49
C LYS A 345 -26.34 -5.50 -4.04
N ARG A 346 -25.22 -5.78 -3.38
CA ARG A 346 -24.27 -4.76 -2.89
C ARG A 346 -23.58 -4.09 -4.07
N ARG A 347 -23.50 -2.76 -4.02
CA ARG A 347 -22.81 -1.91 -5.01
C ARG A 347 -21.51 -1.36 -4.38
N GLY A 348 -20.92 -0.34 -4.97
CA GLY A 348 -19.59 0.16 -4.58
C GLY A 348 -18.48 -0.88 -4.83
N PHE A 349 -17.53 -0.96 -3.89
CA PHE A 349 -16.31 -1.76 -4.03
C PHE A 349 -16.47 -3.27 -3.76
N ALA A 350 -17.65 -3.71 -3.31
CA ALA A 350 -17.96 -5.13 -3.09
C ALA A 350 -17.82 -5.99 -4.36
N ARG A 351 -17.72 -5.37 -5.55
CA ARG A 351 -17.45 -6.05 -6.82
C ARG A 351 -15.99 -6.46 -7.00
N LEU A 352 -15.05 -5.78 -6.34
CA LEU A 352 -13.61 -6.02 -6.46
C LEU A 352 -13.07 -6.86 -5.31
N GLN A 353 -13.61 -6.66 -4.11
CA GLN A 353 -13.16 -7.35 -2.92
C GLN A 353 -14.09 -8.51 -2.59
N LYS A 354 -13.53 -9.68 -2.31
CA LYS A 354 -14.29 -10.73 -1.64
C LYS A 354 -14.46 -10.35 -0.16
N ASP A 355 -15.64 -10.55 0.42
CA ASP A 355 -15.91 -10.23 1.83
C ASP A 355 -15.07 -11.13 2.75
N ALA A 356 -13.88 -10.65 3.14
CA ALA A 356 -12.97 -11.43 3.97
C ALA A 356 -13.55 -11.76 5.35
N LYS A 357 -14.49 -10.95 5.88
CA LYS A 357 -15.21 -11.28 7.12
C LYS A 357 -16.19 -12.42 6.88
N SER A 358 -16.96 -12.36 5.81
CA SER A 358 -17.89 -13.42 5.43
C SER A 358 -17.14 -14.72 5.17
N ILE A 359 -16.05 -14.69 4.39
CA ILE A 359 -15.19 -15.85 4.10
C ILE A 359 -14.62 -16.45 5.38
N ARG A 360 -14.07 -15.63 6.29
CA ARG A 360 -13.57 -16.13 7.58
C ARG A 360 -14.67 -16.74 8.43
N SER A 361 -15.85 -16.12 8.48
CA SER A 361 -16.98 -16.66 9.24
C SER A 361 -17.47 -17.99 8.64
N ALA A 362 -17.53 -18.10 7.32
CA ALA A 362 -17.90 -19.32 6.61
C ALA A 362 -16.87 -20.43 6.83
N ALA A 363 -15.57 -20.10 6.73
CA ALA A 363 -14.49 -21.03 6.99
C ALA A 363 -14.47 -21.53 8.45
N LEU A 364 -14.75 -20.66 9.42
CA LEU A 364 -14.83 -21.05 10.84
C LEU A 364 -16.07 -21.89 11.17
N ASN A 365 -17.17 -21.64 10.47
CA ASN A 365 -18.42 -22.40 10.61
C ASN A 365 -18.42 -23.70 9.80
N ASP A 366 -17.49 -23.87 8.87
CA ASP A 366 -17.32 -25.13 8.14
C ASP A 366 -16.96 -26.24 9.14
N SER A 367 -17.78 -27.30 9.14
CA SER A 367 -17.58 -28.46 10.00
C SER A 367 -16.61 -29.48 9.39
N GLY A 368 -16.15 -29.23 8.17
CA GLY A 368 -15.18 -30.05 7.44
C GLY A 368 -13.76 -29.96 7.97
N ASP A 369 -12.85 -30.64 7.25
CA ASP A 369 -11.41 -30.65 7.57
C ASP A 369 -10.79 -29.25 7.42
N GLY A 370 -11.32 -28.46 6.47
CA GLY A 370 -10.95 -27.06 6.27
C GLY A 370 -11.20 -26.19 7.50
N GLY A 371 -12.42 -26.20 8.05
CA GLY A 371 -12.72 -25.44 9.27
C GLY A 371 -11.91 -25.89 10.50
N ARG A 372 -11.64 -27.19 10.65
CA ARG A 372 -10.73 -27.71 11.71
C ARG A 372 -9.30 -27.20 11.55
N SER A 373 -8.77 -27.20 10.33
CA SER A 373 -7.42 -26.70 10.05
C SER A 373 -7.29 -25.21 10.39
N MET A 374 -8.34 -24.42 10.11
CA MET A 374 -8.37 -23.00 10.43
C MET A 374 -8.45 -22.75 11.94
N GLN A 375 -9.27 -23.52 12.67
CA GLN A 375 -9.33 -23.47 14.13
C GLN A 375 -8.00 -23.89 14.77
N GLU A 376 -7.33 -24.92 14.25
CA GLU A 376 -6.02 -25.35 14.73
C GLU A 376 -4.95 -24.29 14.47
N MET A 377 -4.97 -23.64 13.31
CA MET A 377 -4.05 -22.54 13.04
C MET A 377 -4.32 -21.35 13.95
N MET A 378 -5.57 -20.92 14.15
CA MET A 378 -5.88 -19.85 15.10
C MET A 378 -5.43 -20.18 16.52
N ARG A 379 -5.47 -21.46 16.91
CA ARG A 379 -4.97 -21.93 18.21
C ARG A 379 -3.44 -21.99 18.28
N LYS A 380 -2.76 -22.24 17.16
CA LYS A 380 -1.29 -22.27 17.06
C LYS A 380 -0.66 -20.89 16.84
N MET A 381 -1.42 -19.93 16.30
CA MET A 381 -0.97 -18.56 16.23
C MET A 381 -0.80 -18.04 17.66
N PRO A 382 0.37 -17.46 18.01
CA PRO A 382 0.59 -16.88 19.32
C PRO A 382 -0.51 -15.84 19.54
N THR A 383 -1.30 -16.05 20.59
CA THR A 383 -2.47 -15.24 20.90
C THR A 383 -1.96 -13.83 21.26
N MET A 384 -1.92 -12.94 20.27
CA MET A 384 -1.57 -11.52 20.46
C MET A 384 -2.73 -10.76 21.10
N GLY A 385 -3.14 -11.20 22.29
CA GLY A 385 -4.09 -10.52 23.15
C GLY A 385 -3.38 -10.13 24.44
N GLY A 386 -3.16 -8.82 24.61
CA GLY A 386 -2.45 -8.23 25.73
C GLY A 386 -2.76 -8.86 27.09
N GLY A 387 -1.71 -9.42 27.69
CA GLY A 387 -1.70 -9.89 29.06
C GLY A 387 -0.38 -9.47 29.68
N GLY A 388 -0.29 -8.21 30.09
CA GLY A 388 0.60 -7.82 31.19
C GLY A 388 0.11 -8.54 32.44
N ALA A 389 0.43 -9.82 32.53
CA ALA A 389 0.20 -10.66 33.69
C ALA A 389 1.57 -11.12 34.14
N ALA A 390 2.02 -10.53 35.25
CA ALA A 390 3.06 -11.08 36.09
C ALA A 390 2.74 -12.56 36.36
N GLY A 391 3.42 -13.45 35.64
CA GLY A 391 3.46 -14.87 35.90
C GLY A 391 4.81 -15.21 36.54
N PRO A 392 4.84 -15.96 37.66
CA PRO A 392 6.04 -16.20 38.42
C PRO A 392 7.02 -17.08 37.63
N MET A 393 8.31 -16.80 37.82
CA MET A 393 9.41 -17.59 37.31
C MET A 393 9.22 -19.07 37.63
N ALA A 394 8.88 -19.85 36.61
CA ALA A 394 9.04 -21.30 36.61
C ALA A 394 10.51 -21.58 36.26
N MET A 395 11.32 -21.83 37.29
CA MET A 395 12.66 -22.36 37.15
C MET A 395 12.61 -23.66 36.33
N GLY A 396 13.16 -23.61 35.12
CA GLY A 396 13.48 -24.78 34.33
C GLY A 396 14.56 -25.61 35.01
N SER A 397 14.15 -26.78 35.49
CA SER A 397 15.01 -27.87 35.90
C SER A 397 15.81 -28.41 34.71
N SER A 398 17.05 -27.96 34.58
CA SER A 398 18.12 -28.67 33.87
C SER A 398 19.41 -28.57 34.71
N MET A 399 19.45 -29.34 35.79
CA MET A 399 20.64 -29.50 36.63
C MET A 399 20.84 -31.00 36.91
N ASP A 400 21.09 -31.73 35.83
CA ASP A 400 21.35 -33.17 35.83
C ASP A 400 22.83 -33.38 35.48
N SER A 401 23.71 -33.06 36.43
CA SER A 401 25.13 -33.48 36.49
C SER A 401 25.85 -32.65 37.56
N MET A 402 25.73 -33.03 38.82
CA MET A 402 26.75 -32.85 39.87
C MET A 402 26.09 -33.20 41.21
N MET A 403 26.26 -34.45 41.67
CA MET A 403 26.54 -34.83 43.07
C MET A 403 26.42 -36.35 43.19
N ARG A 404 27.55 -37.02 42.92
CA ARG A 404 27.85 -38.30 43.57
C ARG A 404 28.28 -38.00 45.01
N THR A 405 28.12 -39.03 45.84
CA THR A 405 28.64 -39.20 47.21
C THR A 405 27.97 -38.42 48.33
N MET A 406 26.96 -39.03 48.96
CA MET A 406 27.05 -39.51 50.37
C MET A 406 26.00 -40.62 50.64
N PRO A 407 26.29 -41.59 51.52
CA PRO A 407 25.46 -42.78 51.71
C PRO A 407 24.63 -42.81 53.02
N SER A 408 23.60 -43.66 52.99
CA SER A 408 23.05 -44.48 54.09
C SER A 408 21.98 -43.88 55.03
N GLY A 409 20.98 -44.74 55.32
CA GLY A 409 19.94 -44.57 56.35
C GLY A 409 18.52 -44.69 55.76
N ALA A 410 18.04 -45.87 55.37
CA ALA A 410 17.34 -46.85 56.22
C ALA A 410 15.83 -46.57 56.40
N SER A 411 15.04 -47.65 56.33
CA SER A 411 13.60 -47.82 56.69
C SER A 411 12.58 -47.22 55.70
N ASP A 412 11.41 -47.79 55.40
CA ASP A 412 10.80 -49.11 55.64
C ASP A 412 9.51 -49.20 54.79
N GLY A 413 9.02 -50.41 54.51
CA GLY A 413 7.63 -50.74 54.10
C GLY A 413 7.19 -50.29 52.68
N GLY A 414 6.84 -51.16 51.73
CA GLY A 414 5.80 -52.21 51.78
C GLY A 414 4.48 -51.64 51.20
N GLY A 415 3.78 -52.21 50.22
CA GLY A 415 3.89 -53.43 49.43
C GLY A 415 2.73 -53.55 48.41
N MET A 416 2.69 -54.69 47.70
CA MET A 416 1.60 -55.28 46.88
C MET A 416 1.25 -54.57 45.55
N ARG A 417 1.51 -55.08 44.33
CA ARG A 417 1.47 -56.41 43.65
C ARG A 417 0.10 -57.06 43.43
N GLY A 418 -0.19 -57.30 42.15
CA GLY A 418 -1.09 -58.34 41.58
C GLY A 418 -2.06 -57.76 40.55
N ARG A 419 -1.85 -57.80 39.22
CA ARG A 419 -1.76 -58.97 38.28
C ARG A 419 -2.94 -59.91 38.53
N GLY A 420 -3.90 -60.17 37.64
CA GLY A 420 -4.02 -60.11 36.19
C GLY A 420 -4.89 -61.32 35.80
N SER A 421 -5.47 -61.33 34.59
CA SER A 421 -5.78 -62.51 33.75
C SER A 421 -7.16 -62.47 33.09
N ALA A 422 -7.13 -62.88 31.83
CA ALA A 422 -8.19 -63.00 30.84
C ALA A 422 -9.11 -64.22 31.07
N GLY A 423 -10.25 -64.22 30.37
CA GLY A 423 -11.06 -65.42 30.17
C GLY A 423 -12.34 -65.16 29.38
N ALA A 424 -12.40 -65.68 28.16
CA ALA A 424 -13.58 -65.73 27.30
C ALA A 424 -14.67 -66.67 27.85
N MET A 425 -15.95 -66.44 27.53
CA MET A 425 -16.87 -67.46 27.01
C MET A 425 -18.24 -66.91 26.63
N ASN A 426 -18.74 -67.55 25.58
CA ASN A 426 -20.01 -67.46 24.87
C ASN A 426 -21.20 -67.95 25.74
N ARG A 427 -22.38 -67.30 25.68
CA ARG A 427 -23.69 -67.98 25.91
C ARG A 427 -24.90 -67.15 25.46
N THR A 428 -25.82 -67.92 24.91
CA THR A 428 -27.11 -67.69 24.25
C THR A 428 -28.25 -67.24 25.18
N MET A 429 -29.11 -66.32 24.69
CA MET A 429 -30.60 -66.12 24.84
C MET A 429 -31.31 -66.49 26.16
N PRO A 430 -32.36 -65.75 26.65
CA PRO A 430 -33.61 -65.48 25.89
C PRO A 430 -34.35 -64.14 26.19
N PRO A 431 -35.46 -63.85 25.49
CA PRO A 431 -36.23 -62.61 25.60
C PRO A 431 -37.38 -62.73 26.61
N MET A 432 -37.74 -61.60 27.24
CA MET A 432 -38.99 -61.22 27.91
C MET A 432 -38.58 -60.06 28.84
N GLY A 433 -39.14 -58.87 28.78
CA GLY A 433 -40.56 -58.59 28.86
C GLY A 433 -40.82 -57.91 30.20
N ARG A 434 -41.26 -56.64 30.14
CA ARG A 434 -42.10 -55.98 31.15
C ARG A 434 -41.42 -55.46 32.43
N GLY A 435 -41.33 -54.12 32.51
CA GLY A 435 -41.65 -53.38 33.73
C GLY A 435 -40.47 -52.89 34.57
N MET A 436 -40.21 -51.58 34.49
CA MET A 436 -39.69 -50.65 35.50
C MET A 436 -39.20 -49.42 34.71
N GLY A 437 -39.65 -48.20 34.98
CA GLY A 437 -39.75 -47.59 36.29
C GLY A 437 -38.46 -46.80 36.53
N ALA A 438 -38.57 -45.47 36.51
CA ALA A 438 -37.57 -44.50 36.97
C ALA A 438 -36.20 -44.48 36.26
N MET A 439 -36.13 -43.69 35.18
CA MET A 439 -34.91 -42.94 34.82
C MET A 439 -35.33 -41.53 34.39
N SER A 440 -35.70 -40.72 35.38
CA SER A 440 -35.61 -39.26 35.31
C SER A 440 -34.32 -38.90 36.03
N ASP A 441 -33.25 -38.64 35.28
CA ASP A 441 -32.07 -37.84 35.69
C ASP A 441 -30.92 -38.07 34.69
N MET A 442 -31.10 -37.64 33.43
CA MET A 442 -29.97 -37.31 32.55
C MET A 442 -30.39 -36.50 31.31
N ALA A 443 -31.28 -35.52 31.50
CA ALA A 443 -31.62 -34.53 30.47
C ALA A 443 -31.08 -33.16 30.92
N GLY A 444 -29.79 -32.92 30.71
CA GLY A 444 -29.16 -31.69 31.19
C GLY A 444 -27.72 -31.50 30.73
N MET A 445 -27.40 -31.79 29.46
CA MET A 445 -26.07 -31.46 28.92
C MET A 445 -26.03 -31.31 27.39
N GLY A 446 -27.15 -30.91 26.77
CA GLY A 446 -27.24 -30.60 25.34
C GLY A 446 -27.63 -29.14 25.13
N GLY A 447 -26.69 -28.22 25.34
CA GLY A 447 -26.99 -26.78 25.27
C GLY A 447 -25.77 -25.88 25.43
N MET A 448 -24.62 -26.24 24.84
CA MET A 448 -23.41 -25.40 24.77
C MET A 448 -22.98 -25.14 23.32
N GLY A 449 -23.95 -25.04 22.40
CA GLY A 449 -23.75 -24.70 20.99
C GLY A 449 -23.84 -23.19 20.67
N GLY A 450 -23.95 -22.32 21.67
CA GLY A 450 -24.05 -20.86 21.50
C GLY A 450 -22.72 -20.12 21.76
N GLY A 451 -21.59 -20.81 21.61
CA GLY A 451 -20.27 -20.26 21.89
C GLY A 451 -19.75 -19.39 20.75
N MET A 452 -19.45 -18.13 21.06
CA MET A 452 -18.53 -17.25 20.32
C MET A 452 -19.05 -16.65 19.01
N SER A 453 -20.12 -15.88 19.08
CA SER A 453 -20.14 -14.58 18.39
C SER A 453 -20.16 -13.46 19.44
N MET A 454 -19.13 -13.47 20.31
CA MET A 454 -18.72 -12.24 21.00
C MET A 454 -18.05 -11.38 19.94
N MET A 455 -18.84 -10.89 18.98
CA MET A 455 -18.43 -9.80 18.12
C MET A 455 -17.98 -8.68 19.04
N ASP A 456 -16.73 -8.30 18.88
CA ASP A 456 -16.04 -7.19 19.49
C ASP A 456 -16.88 -5.92 19.27
N SER A 457 -17.87 -5.70 20.14
CA SER A 457 -18.84 -4.59 20.14
C SER A 457 -18.18 -3.22 20.41
N LYS A 458 -16.87 -3.15 20.22
CA LYS A 458 -15.99 -2.01 20.45
C LYS A 458 -15.47 -1.37 19.18
N VAL A 459 -15.92 -1.77 17.99
CA VAL A 459 -15.62 -1.01 16.78
C VAL A 459 -16.44 0.27 16.79
N GLU A 460 -15.81 1.36 17.26
CA GLU A 460 -16.44 2.68 17.32
C GLU A 460 -16.67 3.25 15.91
N ASN A 461 -15.70 3.02 15.03
CA ASN A 461 -15.48 3.71 13.77
C ASN A 461 -15.02 2.72 12.69
N ILE A 462 -15.50 2.87 11.46
CA ILE A 462 -14.94 2.15 10.29
C ILE A 462 -14.39 3.16 9.28
N LEU A 463 -13.46 2.69 8.45
CA LEU A 463 -12.75 3.46 7.43
C LEU A 463 -13.62 3.63 6.19
N PHE A 464 -13.87 4.87 5.79
CA PHE A 464 -14.29 5.18 4.43
C PHE A 464 -13.03 5.47 3.60
N ARG A 465 -12.87 4.83 2.44
CA ARG A 465 -11.76 5.10 1.52
C ARG A 465 -12.24 5.02 0.08
N TYR A 466 -11.95 6.07 -0.69
CA TYR A 466 -12.29 6.19 -2.10
C TYR A 466 -11.11 6.79 -2.88
N PHE A 467 -10.73 6.19 -4.01
CA PHE A 467 -9.74 6.74 -4.94
C PHE A 467 -10.42 7.40 -6.14
N ASP A 468 -10.18 8.69 -6.36
CA ASP A 468 -10.54 9.42 -7.58
C ASP A 468 -9.33 9.43 -8.51
N PHE A 469 -9.37 8.62 -9.58
CA PHE A 469 -8.30 8.56 -10.60
C PHE A 469 -8.54 9.52 -11.77
N ASP A 470 -9.71 10.17 -11.84
CA ASP A 470 -10.10 11.09 -12.90
C ASP A 470 -9.74 12.54 -12.55
N VAL A 471 -8.63 12.72 -11.83
CA VAL A 471 -8.14 14.01 -11.35
C VAL A 471 -7.32 14.71 -12.43
N GLU A 472 -7.59 15.99 -12.66
CA GLU A 472 -6.85 16.79 -13.64
C GLU A 472 -5.61 17.43 -12.98
N PRO A 473 -4.42 17.34 -13.60
CA PRO A 473 -3.20 17.96 -13.08
C PRO A 473 -3.31 19.48 -12.92
N GLY A 474 -2.81 20.00 -11.80
CA GLY A 474 -2.85 21.42 -11.46
C GLY A 474 -4.21 21.93 -10.97
N GLU A 475 -5.20 21.05 -10.79
CA GLU A 475 -6.50 21.40 -10.21
C GLU A 475 -6.53 21.15 -8.69
N CYS A 476 -7.47 21.78 -8.01
CA CYS A 476 -7.74 21.53 -6.60
C CYS A 476 -9.18 21.08 -6.40
N TYR A 477 -9.39 20.03 -5.60
CA TYR A 477 -10.69 19.42 -5.38
C TYR A 477 -11.03 19.29 -3.90
N ARG A 478 -12.32 19.37 -3.58
CA ARG A 478 -12.87 18.90 -2.30
C ARG A 478 -14.04 17.96 -2.54
N TYR A 479 -14.30 17.10 -1.57
CA TYR A 479 -15.22 15.96 -1.71
C TYR A 479 -16.27 15.97 -0.61
N ARG A 480 -17.44 15.41 -0.90
CA ARG A 480 -18.44 15.06 0.11
C ARG A 480 -19.06 13.71 -0.22
N VAL A 481 -19.51 13.01 0.82
CA VAL A 481 -19.94 11.62 0.72
C VAL A 481 -21.30 11.44 1.37
N GLN A 482 -22.12 10.59 0.77
CA GLN A 482 -23.40 10.16 1.29
C GLN A 482 -23.43 8.63 1.28
N VAL A 483 -23.82 7.99 2.38
CA VAL A 483 -23.93 6.52 2.43
C VAL A 483 -25.36 6.08 2.15
N ILE A 484 -25.49 4.94 1.47
CA ILE A 484 -26.77 4.30 1.19
C ILE A 484 -26.83 3.00 1.99
N VAL A 485 -27.84 2.90 2.83
CA VAL A 485 -28.06 1.78 3.75
C VAL A 485 -29.39 1.11 3.47
N LYS A 486 -29.48 -0.17 3.85
CA LYS A 486 -30.74 -0.90 3.82
C LYS A 486 -31.68 -0.38 4.90
N ASN A 487 -32.95 -0.18 4.54
CA ASN A 487 -33.97 0.20 5.51
C ASN A 487 -34.40 -1.01 6.36
N PRO A 488 -34.11 -1.05 7.67
CA PRO A 488 -34.48 -2.19 8.53
C PRO A 488 -35.98 -2.25 8.84
N SER A 489 -36.73 -1.19 8.55
CA SER A 489 -38.18 -1.13 8.75
C SER A 489 -38.97 -1.41 7.47
N PHE A 490 -38.30 -1.70 6.35
CA PHE A 490 -38.98 -1.91 5.08
C PHE A 490 -39.97 -3.08 5.14
N GLY A 491 -41.22 -2.83 4.77
CA GLY A 491 -42.30 -3.83 4.77
C GLY A 491 -42.83 -4.21 6.16
N GLU A 492 -42.40 -3.53 7.23
CA GLU A 492 -42.85 -3.79 8.59
C GLU A 492 -44.20 -3.13 8.87
N ALA A 493 -45.13 -3.87 9.47
CA ALA A 493 -46.47 -3.36 9.75
C ALA A 493 -46.52 -2.45 10.99
N PHE A 494 -45.62 -2.65 11.95
CA PHE A 494 -45.63 -1.95 13.24
C PHE A 494 -44.64 -0.79 13.29
N VAL A 495 -44.93 0.24 12.49
CA VAL A 495 -44.13 1.45 12.35
C VAL A 495 -44.89 2.71 12.80
N ALA A 496 -44.15 3.73 13.23
CA ALA A 496 -44.71 4.97 13.77
C ALA A 496 -45.41 5.80 12.68
N SER A 497 -44.92 5.71 11.44
CA SER A 497 -45.58 6.23 10.24
C SER A 497 -45.34 5.31 9.04
N PRO A 498 -46.26 5.25 8.06
CA PRO A 498 -46.09 4.43 6.86
C PRO A 498 -44.80 4.72 6.08
N SER A 499 -44.37 6.00 6.06
CA SER A 499 -43.13 6.44 5.41
C SER A 499 -41.88 5.72 5.93
N VAL A 500 -41.87 5.25 7.19
CA VAL A 500 -40.75 4.50 7.77
C VAL A 500 -40.60 3.12 7.11
N ALA A 501 -41.72 2.50 6.73
CA ALA A 501 -41.73 1.21 6.06
C ALA A 501 -41.62 1.29 4.53
N GLU A 502 -41.75 2.49 3.95
CA GLU A 502 -41.62 2.71 2.51
C GLU A 502 -40.16 2.76 2.07
N GLY A 503 -39.84 2.19 0.91
CA GLY A 503 -38.50 2.19 0.30
C GLY A 503 -37.50 1.22 0.95
N GLU A 504 -36.86 0.38 0.11
CA GLU A 504 -35.89 -0.63 0.53
C GLU A 504 -34.59 -0.02 1.09
N THR A 505 -34.29 1.23 0.74
CA THR A 505 -33.04 1.90 1.07
C THR A 505 -33.27 3.25 1.74
N ARG A 506 -32.23 3.72 2.41
CA ARG A 506 -32.14 5.05 3.00
C ARG A 506 -30.81 5.69 2.65
N GLU A 507 -30.82 7.01 2.56
CA GLU A 507 -29.61 7.80 2.34
C GLU A 507 -29.33 8.62 3.59
N SER A 508 -28.05 8.70 3.98
CA SER A 508 -27.63 9.65 5.01
C SER A 508 -27.75 11.09 4.49
N PRO A 509 -27.63 12.10 5.35
CA PRO A 509 -27.22 13.43 4.90
C PRO A 509 -25.87 13.38 4.16
N TRP A 510 -25.56 14.42 3.40
CA TRP A 510 -24.19 14.63 2.91
C TRP A 510 -23.25 14.91 4.09
N SER A 511 -22.03 14.38 4.02
CA SER A 511 -20.97 14.74 4.94
C SER A 511 -20.59 16.22 4.82
N GLU A 512 -19.88 16.72 5.83
CA GLU A 512 -19.09 17.94 5.67
C GLU A 512 -18.06 17.78 4.53
N PRO A 513 -17.74 18.85 3.78
CA PRO A 513 -16.70 18.80 2.76
C PRO A 513 -15.33 18.38 3.33
N SER A 514 -14.57 17.62 2.54
CA SER A 514 -13.21 17.23 2.88
C SER A 514 -12.25 18.42 2.93
N THR A 515 -11.05 18.18 3.46
CA THR A 515 -9.89 19.02 3.14
C THR A 515 -9.69 19.10 1.63
N ALA A 516 -9.15 20.22 1.14
CA ALA A 516 -8.84 20.39 -0.26
C ALA A 516 -7.60 19.58 -0.65
N ALA A 517 -7.65 18.87 -1.76
CA ALA A 517 -6.53 18.17 -2.36
C ALA A 517 -6.09 18.90 -3.63
N ALA A 518 -4.89 19.48 -3.61
CA ALA A 518 -4.25 20.05 -4.79
C ALA A 518 -3.51 18.95 -5.55
N VAL A 519 -3.81 18.80 -6.83
CA VAL A 519 -3.19 17.82 -7.72
C VAL A 519 -1.97 18.46 -8.34
N ASP A 520 -0.81 17.82 -8.20
CA ASP A 520 0.42 18.35 -8.78
C ASP A 520 0.28 18.54 -10.30
N ARG A 521 0.97 19.56 -10.83
CA ARG A 521 1.01 19.82 -12.27
C ARG A 521 1.70 18.65 -12.99
N ASP A 522 1.32 18.42 -14.26
CA ASP A 522 1.99 17.42 -15.11
C ASP A 522 3.49 17.70 -15.22
N ILE A 523 3.82 18.99 -15.27
CA ILE A 523 5.14 19.51 -15.55
C ILE A 523 5.42 20.64 -14.57
N SER A 524 6.57 20.53 -13.92
CA SER A 524 7.19 21.60 -13.14
C SER A 524 8.48 21.99 -13.84
N TYR A 525 8.77 23.29 -13.89
CA TYR A 525 10.00 23.77 -14.52
C TYR A 525 10.58 24.96 -13.79
N ALA A 526 11.88 25.13 -13.93
CA ALA A 526 12.63 26.23 -13.35
C ALA A 526 13.61 26.81 -14.37
N LEU A 527 13.97 28.08 -14.19
CA LEU A 527 14.96 28.73 -15.05
C LEU A 527 16.35 28.13 -14.82
N SER A 528 16.89 27.42 -15.81
CA SER A 528 18.25 26.87 -15.73
C SER A 528 19.30 27.88 -16.16
N LYS A 529 19.11 28.51 -17.32
CA LYS A 529 20.02 29.54 -17.81
C LYS A 529 19.40 30.46 -18.86
N VAL A 530 19.80 31.73 -18.91
CA VAL A 530 19.54 32.63 -20.04
C VAL A 530 20.81 32.78 -20.88
N PRO A 531 20.87 32.23 -22.10
CA PRO A 531 22.08 32.27 -22.91
C PRO A 531 22.48 33.72 -23.26
N PRO A 532 23.71 34.17 -22.93
CA PRO A 532 24.15 35.53 -23.22
C PRO A 532 24.53 35.65 -24.70
N ARG A 533 23.57 36.04 -25.56
CA ARG A 533 23.87 36.40 -26.95
C ARG A 533 23.83 37.92 -27.13
N PRO A 534 24.92 38.56 -27.60
CA PRO A 534 24.89 39.96 -27.94
C PRO A 534 23.96 40.18 -29.15
N GLY A 535 22.85 40.90 -28.94
CA GLY A 535 21.99 41.41 -30.01
C GLY A 535 20.58 40.79 -30.13
N ARG A 536 20.32 39.61 -29.57
CA ARG A 536 18.96 39.03 -29.44
C ARG A 536 18.96 37.84 -28.48
N TYR A 537 18.07 37.89 -27.48
CA TYR A 537 17.72 36.70 -26.72
C TYR A 537 16.70 35.92 -27.55
N ASP A 538 16.99 34.65 -27.79
CA ASP A 538 16.11 33.77 -28.58
C ASP A 538 15.39 32.76 -27.67
N GLY A 539 15.26 33.04 -26.36
CA GLY A 539 14.68 32.12 -25.38
C GLY A 539 15.51 31.92 -24.09
N ALA A 540 15.05 31.00 -23.25
CA ALA A 540 15.69 30.58 -22.00
C ALA A 540 15.86 29.06 -21.95
N ASP A 541 16.93 28.58 -21.30
CA ASP A 541 17.11 27.17 -20.97
C ASP A 541 16.33 26.89 -19.69
N LEU A 542 15.33 26.01 -19.79
CA LEU A 542 14.50 25.60 -18.66
C LEU A 542 14.87 24.17 -18.27
N GLU A 543 14.99 23.94 -16.96
CA GLU A 543 15.01 22.58 -16.42
C GLU A 543 13.57 22.17 -16.12
N VAL A 544 13.19 21.02 -16.64
CA VAL A 544 11.80 20.55 -16.66
C VAL A 544 11.75 19.18 -16.04
N VAL A 545 10.88 19.02 -15.05
CA VAL A 545 10.52 17.74 -14.45
C VAL A 545 9.07 17.44 -14.83
N GLN A 546 8.84 16.27 -15.44
CA GLN A 546 7.52 15.85 -15.90
C GLN A 546 7.20 14.46 -15.36
N PHE A 547 5.96 14.25 -14.91
CA PHE A 547 5.47 12.92 -14.61
C PHE A 547 5.12 12.15 -15.88
N ASP A 548 5.61 10.91 -15.94
CA ASP A 548 5.39 10.01 -17.05
C ASP A 548 4.15 9.14 -16.81
N PRO A 549 3.04 9.36 -17.54
CA PRO A 549 1.81 8.59 -17.32
C PRO A 549 1.92 7.13 -17.76
N GLU A 550 2.93 6.77 -18.55
CA GLU A 550 3.12 5.40 -19.00
C GLU A 550 3.85 4.56 -17.94
N TYR A 551 4.81 5.10 -17.20
CA TYR A 551 5.53 4.34 -16.14
C TYR A 551 5.21 4.76 -14.72
N GLY A 552 4.70 5.97 -14.50
CA GLY A 552 4.47 6.53 -13.17
C GLY A 552 5.70 7.08 -12.47
N THR A 553 6.78 7.30 -13.22
CA THR A 553 8.05 7.84 -12.72
C THR A 553 8.23 9.29 -13.17
N LEU A 554 9.15 10.00 -12.52
CA LEU A 554 9.48 11.38 -12.91
C LEU A 554 10.64 11.41 -13.92
N LEU A 555 10.46 12.23 -14.97
CA LEU A 555 11.43 12.50 -16.00
C LEU A 555 12.01 13.90 -15.81
N THR A 556 13.32 14.04 -15.96
CA THR A 556 13.99 15.35 -15.91
C THR A 556 14.76 15.61 -17.21
N SER A 557 14.72 16.85 -17.69
CA SER A 557 15.54 17.30 -18.81
C SER A 557 15.79 18.80 -18.74
N THR A 558 16.77 19.28 -19.51
CA THR A 558 17.03 20.71 -19.69
C THR A 558 17.07 21.02 -21.17
N PHE A 559 16.25 21.98 -21.61
CA PHE A 559 16.19 22.38 -23.01
C PHE A 559 15.87 23.87 -23.16
N LYS A 560 16.25 24.41 -24.33
CA LYS A 560 15.99 25.80 -24.68
C LYS A 560 14.56 25.98 -25.19
N VAL A 561 13.83 26.92 -24.59
CA VAL A 561 12.48 27.32 -25.00
C VAL A 561 12.55 28.70 -25.66
N PRO A 562 12.18 28.82 -26.95
CA PRO A 562 12.07 30.12 -27.61
C PRO A 562 10.96 31.02 -27.05
N PHE A 563 11.11 32.33 -27.19
CA PHE A 563 10.03 33.26 -26.85
C PHE A 563 8.81 33.09 -27.74
N GLY A 564 7.63 33.29 -27.15
CA GLY A 564 6.34 33.08 -27.80
C GLY A 564 6.01 31.61 -28.08
N SER A 565 6.81 30.67 -27.56
CA SER A 565 6.56 29.24 -27.70
C SER A 565 6.16 28.59 -26.38
N TYR A 566 5.41 27.49 -26.47
CA TYR A 566 5.06 26.68 -25.31
C TYR A 566 6.32 26.04 -24.71
N VAL A 567 6.36 25.90 -23.38
CA VAL A 567 7.39 25.13 -22.66
C VAL A 567 7.27 23.66 -23.06
N SER A 568 7.93 23.31 -24.16
CA SER A 568 7.82 22.01 -24.80
C SER A 568 9.07 21.71 -25.63
N ALA A 569 9.49 20.45 -25.62
CA ALA A 569 10.56 19.96 -26.47
C ALA A 569 10.46 18.44 -26.64
N MET A 570 10.91 17.95 -27.78
CA MET A 570 11.15 16.52 -27.95
C MET A 570 12.61 16.22 -27.62
N VAL A 571 12.82 15.52 -26.52
CA VAL A 571 14.15 15.19 -26.02
C VAL A 571 14.47 13.76 -26.45
N LYS A 572 15.50 13.63 -27.27
CA LYS A 572 15.99 12.31 -27.69
C LYS A 572 16.80 11.67 -26.57
N LYS A 573 16.66 10.35 -26.41
CA LYS A 573 17.41 9.57 -25.41
C LYS A 573 17.24 10.08 -23.97
N CYS A 574 16.02 10.49 -23.62
CA CYS A 574 15.68 10.77 -22.23
C CYS A 574 15.74 9.45 -21.45
N LEU A 575 16.46 9.45 -20.32
CA LEU A 575 16.50 8.30 -19.43
C LEU A 575 15.15 8.14 -18.75
N ARG A 576 14.55 6.97 -18.95
CA ARG A 576 13.24 6.55 -18.48
C ARG A 576 13.40 5.32 -17.61
N LEU A 577 12.75 5.33 -16.45
CA LEU A 577 12.83 4.22 -15.50
C LEU A 577 11.67 3.26 -15.72
N ASP A 578 11.99 2.04 -16.13
CA ASP A 578 11.06 0.91 -16.23
C ASP A 578 11.14 0.08 -14.95
N LEU A 579 10.16 0.25 -14.07
CA LEU A 579 10.11 -0.42 -12.77
C LEU A 579 9.93 -1.94 -12.89
N PRO A 580 8.99 -2.47 -13.72
CA PRO A 580 8.86 -3.91 -13.93
C PRO A 580 10.14 -4.56 -14.48
N ALA A 581 10.80 -3.92 -15.45
CA ALA A 581 12.04 -4.43 -16.04
C ALA A 581 13.28 -4.13 -15.19
N GLN A 582 13.14 -3.33 -14.12
CA GLN A 582 14.23 -2.82 -13.29
C GLN A 582 15.36 -2.20 -14.10
N SER A 583 15.03 -1.45 -15.15
CA SER A 583 16.02 -0.95 -16.11
C SER A 583 15.83 0.52 -16.50
N LEU A 584 16.92 1.17 -16.90
CA LEU A 584 16.91 2.53 -17.43
C LEU A 584 17.00 2.49 -18.95
N GLU A 585 15.91 2.86 -19.61
CA GLU A 585 15.81 2.91 -21.07
C GLU A 585 16.02 4.33 -21.58
N GLU A 586 16.65 4.46 -22.76
CA GLU A 586 16.74 5.73 -23.48
C GLU A 586 15.56 5.82 -24.45
N ALA A 587 14.61 6.71 -24.18
CA ALA A 587 13.43 6.90 -25.01
C ALA A 587 13.32 8.34 -25.53
N ASP A 588 12.65 8.51 -26.67
CA ASP A 588 12.31 9.83 -27.19
C ASP A 588 11.04 10.32 -26.49
N VAL A 589 11.18 11.30 -25.59
CA VAL A 589 10.09 11.80 -24.75
C VAL A 589 9.71 13.21 -25.19
N LYS A 590 8.40 13.45 -25.30
CA LYS A 590 7.85 14.78 -25.54
C LYS A 590 7.50 15.45 -24.21
N PHE A 591 8.25 16.49 -23.89
CA PHE A 591 7.90 17.42 -22.83
C PHE A 591 6.92 18.46 -23.38
N SER A 592 5.80 18.71 -22.70
CA SER A 592 4.75 19.60 -23.22
C SER A 592 3.89 20.24 -22.11
N SER A 593 4.11 21.51 -21.82
CA SER A 593 3.21 22.34 -21.02
C SER A 593 2.31 23.20 -21.91
N LYS A 594 1.23 23.74 -21.32
CA LYS A 594 0.38 24.78 -21.93
C LYS A 594 0.90 26.20 -21.65
N ASP A 595 1.99 26.31 -20.90
CA ASP A 595 2.56 27.60 -20.52
C ASP A 595 3.48 28.13 -21.63
N VAL A 596 3.48 29.45 -21.84
CA VAL A 596 4.22 30.13 -22.91
C VAL A 596 5.34 30.97 -22.31
N LEU A 597 6.56 30.84 -22.83
CA LEU A 597 7.66 31.72 -22.45
C LEU A 597 7.49 33.08 -23.14
N LEU A 598 7.33 34.15 -22.36
CA LEU A 598 7.16 35.50 -22.89
C LEU A 598 8.50 36.20 -23.12
N ASP A 599 9.31 36.29 -22.07
CA ASP A 599 10.55 37.08 -22.07
C ASP A 599 11.58 36.47 -21.11
N SER A 600 12.84 36.85 -21.27
CA SER A 600 13.91 36.54 -20.33
C SER A 600 15.00 37.60 -20.35
N ALA A 601 15.54 37.87 -19.16
CA ALA A 601 16.64 38.79 -18.94
C ALA A 601 17.82 38.02 -18.36
N PRO A 602 19.02 38.07 -18.98
CA PRO A 602 20.20 37.49 -18.37
C PRO A 602 20.63 38.29 -17.15
N ALA A 603 21.55 37.72 -16.38
CA ALA A 603 22.14 38.37 -15.24
C ALA A 603 22.65 39.76 -15.63
N PRO A 604 22.28 40.83 -14.90
CA PRO A 604 22.73 42.18 -15.20
C PRO A 604 24.25 42.25 -15.10
N ASN A 605 24.85 43.04 -15.99
CA ASN A 605 26.26 43.40 -15.89
C ASN A 605 26.45 44.37 -14.71
N LEU A 606 26.52 43.81 -13.49
CA LEU A 606 26.86 44.56 -12.28
C LEU A 606 28.23 45.23 -12.46
N SER A 607 28.26 46.55 -12.35
CA SER A 607 29.50 47.34 -12.36
C SER A 607 30.32 47.05 -11.10
N ALA A 608 31.62 47.32 -11.14
CA ALA A 608 32.48 47.17 -9.96
C ALA A 608 31.97 48.00 -8.77
N THR A 609 31.39 49.17 -9.05
CA THR A 609 30.77 50.04 -8.05
C THR A 609 29.53 49.39 -7.43
N ALA A 610 28.60 48.87 -8.24
CA ALA A 610 27.40 48.21 -7.74
C ALA A 610 27.74 46.94 -6.93
N ALA A 611 28.76 46.19 -7.34
CA ALA A 611 29.24 45.04 -6.57
C ALA A 611 29.84 45.45 -5.22
N ALA A 612 30.58 46.56 -5.16
CA ALA A 612 31.11 47.12 -3.92
C ALA A 612 29.99 47.63 -2.99
N ASP A 613 28.97 48.30 -3.53
CA ASP A 613 27.82 48.79 -2.77
C ASP A 613 27.01 47.65 -2.15
N LEU A 614 26.83 46.56 -2.90
CA LEU A 614 26.17 45.33 -2.44
C LEU A 614 27.07 44.45 -1.54
N LYS A 615 28.32 44.85 -1.30
CA LYS A 615 29.32 44.10 -0.53
C LYS A 615 29.53 42.68 -1.04
N LEU A 616 29.41 42.47 -2.35
CA LEU A 616 29.65 41.18 -3.00
C LEU A 616 31.11 41.08 -3.39
N ASP A 617 31.79 40.02 -2.94
CA ASP A 617 33.14 39.73 -3.42
C ASP A 617 33.12 39.21 -4.87
N THR A 618 34.27 39.24 -5.55
CA THR A 618 34.36 38.79 -6.96
C THR A 618 34.02 37.31 -7.15
N LYS A 619 34.19 36.47 -6.12
CA LYS A 619 33.87 35.03 -6.17
C LYS A 619 32.37 34.82 -6.04
N GLN A 620 31.71 35.53 -5.13
CA GLN A 620 30.26 35.57 -4.96
C GLN A 620 29.59 36.11 -6.23
N LEU A 621 30.09 37.21 -6.78
CA LEU A 621 29.57 37.73 -8.06
C LEU A 621 29.74 36.71 -9.19
N SER A 622 30.89 36.02 -9.24
CA SER A 622 31.11 34.97 -10.21
C SER A 622 30.22 33.75 -9.97
N SER A 623 29.90 33.38 -8.72
CA SER A 623 29.03 32.25 -8.42
C SER A 623 27.59 32.58 -8.76
N LEU A 624 27.08 33.75 -8.35
CA LEU A 624 25.75 34.24 -8.69
C LEU A 624 25.52 34.23 -10.21
N ARG A 625 26.51 34.65 -11.00
CA ARG A 625 26.45 34.61 -12.47
C ARG A 625 26.57 33.20 -13.04
N LYS A 626 27.48 32.37 -12.52
CA LYS A 626 27.67 31.00 -13.01
C LYS A 626 26.47 30.11 -12.73
N ASN A 627 25.83 30.34 -11.57
CA ASN A 627 24.65 29.63 -11.15
C ASN A 627 23.39 30.25 -11.78
N GLY A 628 23.43 31.37 -12.49
CA GLY A 628 22.23 31.99 -13.04
C GLY A 628 21.24 32.49 -11.98
N GLU A 629 21.71 32.79 -10.76
CA GLU A 629 20.86 33.24 -9.65
C GLU A 629 20.32 34.67 -9.85
N LEU A 630 20.87 35.40 -10.81
CA LEU A 630 20.45 36.76 -11.18
C LEU A 630 19.71 36.81 -12.52
N GLU A 631 19.44 35.65 -13.12
CA GLU A 631 18.70 35.56 -14.37
C GLU A 631 17.20 35.50 -14.08
N LEU A 632 16.41 36.09 -14.96
CA LEU A 632 14.95 36.15 -14.83
C LEU A 632 14.32 35.69 -16.14
N ALA A 633 13.23 34.94 -16.05
CA ALA A 633 12.37 34.63 -17.17
C ALA A 633 10.92 34.80 -16.75
N VAL A 634 10.04 35.01 -17.72
CA VAL A 634 8.62 35.22 -17.47
C VAL A 634 7.83 34.27 -18.36
N THR A 635 6.98 33.45 -17.74
CA THR A 635 6.02 32.60 -18.44
C THR A 635 4.60 33.10 -18.22
N VAL A 636 3.70 32.78 -19.14
CA VAL A 636 2.26 32.88 -18.92
C VAL A 636 1.73 31.47 -18.82
N ASP A 637 1.03 31.19 -17.73
CA ASP A 637 0.47 29.88 -17.51
C ASP A 637 -0.83 29.64 -18.30
N ARG A 638 -1.34 28.43 -18.23
CA ARG A 638 -2.64 28.03 -18.82
C ARG A 638 -3.84 28.88 -18.41
N PHE A 639 -3.76 29.64 -17.31
CA PHE A 639 -4.83 30.51 -16.82
C PHE A 639 -4.66 31.96 -17.28
N GLY A 640 -3.56 32.28 -17.96
CA GLY A 640 -3.23 33.62 -18.40
C GLY A 640 -2.51 34.44 -17.32
N GLU A 641 -2.08 33.81 -16.23
CA GLU A 641 -1.33 34.48 -15.16
C GLU A 641 0.16 34.51 -15.49
N ILE A 642 0.80 35.62 -15.17
CA ILE A 642 2.23 35.82 -15.37
C ILE A 642 2.98 35.18 -14.20
N GLN A 643 3.85 34.22 -14.50
CA GLN A 643 4.73 33.56 -13.54
C GLN A 643 6.18 34.01 -13.77
N GLU A 644 6.81 34.54 -12.72
CA GLU A 644 8.23 34.90 -12.72
C GLU A 644 9.08 33.67 -12.39
N LEU A 645 10.08 33.41 -13.21
CA LEU A 645 11.06 32.33 -13.02
C LEU A 645 12.42 32.95 -12.72
N ASP A 646 12.87 32.81 -11.48
CA ASP A 646 14.15 33.29 -10.99
C ASP A 646 14.92 32.16 -10.29
N ALA A 647 15.88 32.49 -9.43
CA ALA A 647 16.57 31.51 -8.59
C ALA A 647 15.62 30.73 -7.66
N LEU A 648 14.53 31.34 -7.18
CA LEU A 648 13.53 30.72 -6.30
C LEU A 648 12.78 29.60 -7.01
N SER A 649 12.49 29.75 -8.30
CA SER A 649 11.86 28.69 -9.10
C SER A 649 12.63 27.36 -9.05
N ARG A 650 13.95 27.40 -8.86
CA ARG A 650 14.74 26.16 -8.71
C ARG A 650 14.55 25.51 -7.36
N TYR A 651 14.44 26.29 -6.30
CA TYR A 651 14.16 25.77 -4.97
C TYR A 651 12.77 25.10 -4.92
N GLU A 652 11.80 25.63 -5.66
CA GLU A 652 10.49 24.98 -5.84
C GLU A 652 10.58 23.65 -6.62
N LEU A 653 11.57 23.51 -7.51
CA LEU A 653 11.82 22.28 -8.27
C LEU A 653 12.66 21.23 -7.49
N GLU A 654 13.36 21.63 -6.42
CA GLU A 654 14.23 20.73 -5.63
C GLU A 654 13.53 19.48 -5.10
N PRO A 655 12.29 19.52 -4.56
CA PRO A 655 11.58 18.31 -4.13
C PRO A 655 11.41 17.30 -5.28
N ALA A 656 11.06 17.79 -6.47
CA ALA A 656 10.88 16.95 -7.66
C ALA A 656 12.23 16.39 -8.15
N ARG A 657 13.30 17.20 -8.15
CA ARG A 657 14.66 16.75 -8.47
C ARG A 657 15.16 15.68 -7.51
N LYS A 658 14.93 15.88 -6.22
CA LYS A 658 15.32 14.94 -5.17
C LYS A 658 14.62 13.60 -5.39
N ARG A 659 13.31 13.62 -5.67
CA ARG A 659 12.54 12.41 -5.99
C ARG A 659 13.07 11.70 -7.25
N VAL A 660 13.33 12.42 -8.34
CA VAL A 660 13.94 11.84 -9.56
C VAL A 660 15.29 11.18 -9.25
N LYS A 661 16.11 11.83 -8.41
CA LYS A 661 17.42 11.31 -8.03
C LYS A 661 17.31 10.06 -7.16
N GLU A 662 16.39 10.05 -6.20
CA GLU A 662 16.12 8.89 -5.34
C GLU A 662 15.59 7.71 -6.16
N GLU A 663 14.59 7.94 -7.02
CA GLU A 663 14.04 6.91 -7.92
C GLU A 663 15.11 6.29 -8.83
N ARG A 664 16.13 7.06 -9.25
CA ARG A 664 17.18 6.59 -10.17
C ARG A 664 18.42 6.03 -9.47
N ALA A 665 18.66 6.36 -8.20
CA ALA A 665 19.92 6.08 -7.52
C ALA A 665 20.28 4.58 -7.54
N ASP A 666 19.30 3.72 -7.23
CA ASP A 666 19.51 2.28 -7.15
C ASP A 666 19.82 1.66 -8.53
N TYR A 667 19.15 2.16 -9.57
CA TYR A 667 19.33 1.69 -10.95
C TYR A 667 20.61 2.21 -11.59
N GLU A 668 21.01 3.44 -11.29
CA GLU A 668 22.30 3.97 -11.75
C GLU A 668 23.47 3.19 -11.12
N ALA A 669 23.35 2.82 -9.84
CA ALA A 669 24.33 1.97 -9.17
C ALA A 669 24.40 0.57 -9.81
N ALA A 670 23.26 -0.07 -10.08
CA ALA A 670 23.20 -1.36 -10.77
C ALA A 670 23.82 -1.28 -12.17
N ARG A 671 23.47 -0.26 -12.96
CA ARG A 671 24.01 -0.04 -14.32
C ARG A 671 25.52 0.23 -14.30
N ALA A 672 26.03 0.90 -13.27
CA ALA A 672 27.46 1.14 -13.10
C ALA A 672 28.20 -0.18 -12.78
N ALA A 673 27.66 -0.99 -11.86
CA ALA A 673 28.19 -2.31 -11.51
C ALA A 673 28.26 -3.25 -12.73
N ASP A 674 27.21 -3.28 -13.55
CA ASP A 674 27.18 -4.08 -14.79
C ASP A 674 28.24 -3.62 -15.81
N LYS A 675 28.44 -2.31 -15.95
CA LYS A 675 29.49 -1.76 -16.82
C LYS A 675 30.89 -2.12 -16.30
N GLU A 676 31.10 -2.13 -14.99
CA GLU A 676 32.37 -2.56 -14.41
C GLU A 676 32.60 -4.07 -14.56
N ALA A 677 31.58 -4.89 -14.34
CA ALA A 677 31.64 -6.34 -14.54
C ALA A 677 31.98 -6.68 -16.00
N LYS A 678 31.34 -6.03 -16.98
CA LYS A 678 31.67 -6.19 -18.41
C LYS A 678 33.11 -5.77 -18.71
N LYS A 679 33.57 -4.62 -18.20
CA LYS A 679 34.96 -4.17 -18.36
C LYS A 679 35.98 -5.13 -17.74
N GLN A 680 35.63 -5.79 -16.63
CA GLN A 680 36.49 -6.80 -15.99
C GLN A 680 36.54 -8.10 -16.79
N ALA A 681 35.40 -8.54 -17.34
CA ALA A 681 35.32 -9.70 -18.24
C ALA A 681 36.17 -9.48 -19.50
N ASP A 682 36.02 -8.33 -20.17
CA ASP A 682 36.80 -7.99 -21.37
C ASP A 682 38.32 -7.99 -21.08
N LYS A 683 38.73 -7.50 -19.90
CA LYS A 683 40.15 -7.53 -19.48
C LYS A 683 40.66 -8.94 -19.18
N ALA A 684 39.82 -9.82 -18.64
CA ALA A 684 40.19 -11.22 -18.36
C ALA A 684 40.38 -12.02 -19.65
N ASP A 685 39.55 -11.76 -20.66
CA ASP A 685 39.67 -12.38 -21.99
C ASP A 685 40.93 -11.88 -22.73
N ASP A 686 41.26 -10.59 -22.63
CA ASP A 686 42.51 -10.04 -23.18
C ASP A 686 43.77 -10.58 -22.46
N ALA A 687 43.69 -10.79 -21.15
CA ALA A 687 44.80 -11.34 -20.36
C ALA A 687 45.05 -12.83 -20.66
N SER A 688 43.99 -13.61 -20.85
CA SER A 688 44.09 -15.04 -21.17
C SER A 688 44.44 -15.30 -22.64
N GLY A 689 44.01 -14.42 -23.57
CA GLY A 689 44.34 -14.49 -24.99
C GLY A 689 45.82 -14.26 -25.32
N ARG A 690 46.59 -13.61 -24.43
CA ARG A 690 48.01 -13.27 -24.69
C ARG A 690 49.02 -14.34 -24.27
N GLN A 691 48.60 -15.38 -23.54
CA GLN A 691 49.51 -16.41 -23.02
C GLN A 691 49.64 -17.67 -23.93
N GLY A 692 48.83 -17.79 -24.99
CA GLY A 692 48.87 -18.91 -25.94
C GLY A 692 49.65 -18.68 -27.25
N GLY A 693 50.14 -17.46 -27.52
CA GLY A 693 50.65 -17.04 -28.84
C GLY A 693 52.17 -17.08 -29.05
N ARG A 694 52.97 -17.67 -28.15
CA ARG A 694 54.42 -17.84 -28.35
C ARG A 694 54.78 -19.32 -28.41
N GLY A 695 54.65 -19.90 -29.60
CA GLY A 695 55.36 -21.14 -29.90
C GLY A 695 54.63 -22.12 -30.81
N ARG A 696 54.45 -21.77 -32.09
CA ARG A 696 54.52 -22.74 -33.19
C ARG A 696 54.70 -21.99 -34.52
N ARG A 697 55.95 -21.60 -34.79
CA ARG A 697 56.43 -21.47 -36.17
C ARG A 697 56.31 -22.86 -36.80
N ARG A 698 55.24 -23.12 -37.56
CA ARG A 698 55.18 -24.31 -38.42
C ARG A 698 55.95 -23.99 -39.69
N SER A 699 57.07 -24.68 -39.79
CA SER A 699 57.88 -24.91 -40.98
C SER A 699 57.02 -25.12 -42.20
N ARG A 700 57.40 -24.47 -43.31
CA ARG A 700 57.19 -25.00 -44.65
C ARG A 700 57.74 -26.42 -44.65
N ASP A 701 56.91 -27.40 -44.92
CA ASP A 701 57.40 -28.60 -45.56
C ASP A 701 56.40 -29.08 -46.59
N ALA A 702 56.97 -29.40 -47.75
CA ALA A 702 56.32 -29.82 -48.94
C ALA A 702 56.07 -31.33 -48.86
N GLY A 703 55.01 -31.82 -49.51
CA GLY A 703 54.96 -33.21 -49.93
C GLY A 703 53.68 -33.96 -49.60
N GLN A 704 53.03 -34.39 -50.68
CA GLN A 704 52.34 -35.66 -50.82
C GLN A 704 50.91 -35.79 -50.26
N ASN A 705 49.98 -35.42 -51.14
CA ASN A 705 48.77 -36.19 -51.50
C ASN A 705 49.00 -37.72 -51.49
N PRO A 706 47.98 -38.59 -51.27
CA PRO A 706 46.89 -38.69 -52.25
C PRO A 706 45.49 -39.23 -51.81
N MET A 707 44.51 -38.97 -52.70
CA MET A 707 43.21 -39.66 -52.91
C MET A 707 42.13 -39.53 -51.81
N ARG A 708 40.82 -39.42 -52.07
CA ARG A 708 40.01 -39.71 -53.27
C ARG A 708 38.57 -39.16 -53.08
N SER A 709 37.90 -38.86 -54.20
CA SER A 709 36.43 -38.92 -54.41
C SER A 709 35.57 -37.91 -53.65
N GLY A 710 34.79 -37.00 -54.24
CA GLY A 710 34.15 -36.82 -55.55
C GLY A 710 32.96 -35.86 -55.26
N GLY A 711 32.44 -34.99 -56.10
CA GLY A 711 32.63 -34.66 -57.50
C GLY A 711 31.76 -33.42 -57.80
N SER A 712 31.84 -32.96 -59.05
CA SER A 712 30.93 -32.03 -59.73
C SER A 712 31.05 -30.54 -59.37
N MET A 713 31.00 -29.59 -60.30
CA MET A 713 31.39 -29.44 -61.72
C MET A 713 31.05 -27.97 -62.04
N GLY A 714 31.84 -27.32 -62.89
CA GLY A 714 31.44 -26.14 -63.67
C GLY A 714 31.61 -24.81 -62.95
N ASP A 715 32.84 -24.27 -62.95
CA ASP A 715 33.39 -23.35 -63.97
C ASP A 715 32.96 -21.89 -63.77
N MET A 716 33.85 -21.00 -63.34
CA MET A 716 34.97 -20.41 -64.12
C MET A 716 34.44 -19.48 -65.22
N MET A 717 34.96 -18.28 -65.46
CA MET A 717 36.19 -17.66 -65.04
C MET A 717 36.10 -16.14 -65.28
N ARG A 718 36.72 -15.39 -64.38
CA ARG A 718 37.72 -14.34 -64.61
C ARG A 718 37.52 -13.28 -65.71
N ASN A 719 37.64 -12.04 -65.23
CA ASN A 719 38.48 -10.95 -65.75
C ASN A 719 38.50 -10.70 -67.26
N MET A 720 38.02 -9.51 -67.64
CA MET A 720 38.93 -8.48 -68.17
C MET A 720 38.36 -7.06 -67.96
N PRO A 721 39.24 -6.05 -67.85
CA PRO A 721 38.90 -4.63 -67.78
C PRO A 721 38.82 -4.02 -69.19
N GLY A 722 37.92 -3.05 -69.39
CA GLY A 722 37.83 -2.33 -70.67
C GLY A 722 36.79 -1.24 -70.60
N GLY A 723 37.24 0.02 -70.71
CA GLY A 723 36.40 1.20 -70.63
C GLY A 723 35.60 1.50 -71.90
N MET A 724 34.61 2.37 -71.74
CA MET A 724 34.01 3.28 -72.73
C MET A 724 33.06 4.19 -71.94
N THR A 725 33.43 5.45 -71.67
CA THR A 725 33.03 6.63 -72.44
C THR A 725 31.52 6.78 -72.65
N THR A 726 30.93 7.80 -72.02
CA THR A 726 29.92 8.72 -72.60
C THR A 726 29.72 9.92 -71.65
N PRO A 727 29.26 11.09 -72.13
CA PRO A 727 29.87 12.36 -71.79
C PRO A 727 28.96 13.34 -71.03
N GLY A 728 29.60 14.33 -70.41
CA GLY A 728 29.26 15.76 -70.61
C GLY A 728 28.06 16.32 -69.85
N GLY A 729 28.33 17.22 -68.91
CA GLY A 729 27.30 18.08 -68.33
C GLY A 729 27.81 18.94 -67.17
N GLY A 730 28.70 19.89 -67.47
CA GLY A 730 29.16 20.89 -66.51
C GLY A 730 28.06 21.88 -66.16
N GLY A 731 27.92 22.21 -64.87
CA GLY A 731 26.98 23.21 -64.36
C GLY A 731 27.63 23.96 -63.20
N GLN A 732 28.03 25.19 -63.47
CA GLN A 732 28.81 26.09 -62.64
C GLN A 732 28.13 26.49 -61.33
N SER A 733 28.94 26.64 -60.28
CA SER A 733 28.61 27.39 -59.07
C SER A 733 28.51 28.89 -59.37
N PRO A 734 27.54 29.64 -58.81
CA PRO A 734 27.63 31.08 -58.79
C PRO A 734 28.20 31.57 -57.45
N ARG A 735 29.32 32.30 -57.58
CA ARG A 735 29.79 33.30 -56.62
C ARG A 735 28.68 34.31 -56.33
N ARG A 736 28.38 34.57 -55.05
CA ARG A 736 27.62 35.76 -54.64
C ARG A 736 28.62 36.83 -54.19
N GLY A 737 28.87 37.78 -55.07
CA GLY A 737 29.46 39.08 -54.77
C GLY A 737 28.40 40.06 -54.29
N GLY A 738 28.84 41.04 -53.51
CA GLY A 738 28.00 42.05 -52.86
C GLY A 738 27.35 43.05 -53.82
N GLY A 739 26.36 43.76 -53.28
CA GLY A 739 25.66 44.85 -53.93
C GLY A 739 24.81 45.60 -52.91
N ARG A 740 25.05 46.91 -52.85
CA ARG A 740 24.58 47.92 -51.91
C ARG A 740 23.37 48.66 -52.51
N ALA A 741 22.65 49.41 -51.67
CA ALA A 741 21.53 50.36 -51.94
C ALA A 741 20.14 49.70 -52.11
N GLY A 742 19.01 50.26 -51.64
CA GLY A 742 18.68 51.54 -51.00
C GLY A 742 17.18 51.84 -51.23
N GLY A 743 16.50 52.46 -50.26
CA GLY A 743 15.11 53.01 -50.35
C GLY A 743 13.98 51.97 -50.38
N GLY A 744 12.77 52.14 -49.82
CA GLY A 744 12.05 53.28 -49.23
C GLY A 744 10.54 53.04 -49.46
N GLY A 745 9.68 53.32 -48.45
CA GLY A 745 8.20 53.31 -48.52
C GLY A 745 7.55 51.91 -48.50
N SER A 746 6.47 51.61 -47.78
CA SER A 746 5.44 52.40 -47.09
C SER A 746 4.92 51.60 -45.90
#